data_AF-A0A4R1Q0S9-F1
#
_entry.id   AF-A0A4R1Q0S9-F1
#
_cell.length_a   1.000
_cell.length_b   1.000
_cell.length_c   1.000
_cell.angle_alpha   90.00
_cell.angle_beta   90.00
_cell.angle_gamma   90.00
#
_symmetry.space_group_name_H-M   'P 1'
#
loop_
_entity.id
_entity.type
_entity.pdbx_description
1 polymer ?
#
loop_
_entity_poly.entity_id
_entity_poly.type
_entity_poly.pdbx_seq_one_letter_code
_entity_poly.pdbx_strand_id
1 'polypeptide(L)'
;MPKVSVVTLPAEALPASESIQSIQRPAVKRSFNIRPLLYLLRDGMITLFGREMLLTNGLSFLLSRVSIMGELSPFGLAFFAAVAQVSGRKAIPAAFWAIAGVLSTGRYSEALLYSVAIMLYFRYRERLSRFHSKVMAVPLFLFGVVTLSGTVIALWQQGALYNLLLVLFDSTLCFVLASLFLYGTPLLAKSTEQIELSSEAYSCVMVILAVAIAGIGDFAVWDYSVRNMAGSLLIITLALSGGAGMGASAGVAVGLVIGLSDGNATMAIAVYALAGVLAGVFQPLGKYAVAVGFVLGNAIGVMYLGQSPELLRVLAETALASVAAMLLPTRRLFLGQEAAAVAAESPVSAEQLIAPALDKLKHLSDMFYDLANAFGEISTGAREKMKEDQVNHLMAAVGKQVCGECQRRTQCWENDFYKTYQAMLDSFALAEAGSLNVRSLAKVLQESCSNKEHLVEIMDWMAEKSRSNLYWQKKLTDTRQMVTEQLKATGLILHNLTHQMNKEPRSDTELARSVQKRCALVECDVSNVQVSGRRGATTVELTKKPCNHSRECINTVLPLVADLVQEKLTLESQCGNSVKNKPCRLSMQAIQRFRIETGIAYAAKGQEQCGDSCSVAPVNKEKVALMLSDGMGSGEQAAKESAMTIKFLERLLSAGYDVDVAVKTVNSMLMLRTPDETFATVDMAIIDTYSGEAEFLKIGSAPSFIKRVREVTTVQSASLPIGILHQIEIEPVRATLVNGDIIVMVSDGIADAFSRGLEKENWVANFLRRTNSTNPQDIADKLLSQAHELAGTNRRDDMTVLVARLVGKPPLVQYT
;
A
#
# COMPACT_ATOMS: atom_id res chain seq x y z
N MET A 1 -24.76 -40.39 15.86
CA MET A 1 -25.49 -39.55 16.83
C MET A 1 -24.62 -39.38 18.07
N PRO A 2 -24.02 -38.20 18.30
CA PRO A 2 -23.17 -37.99 19.47
C PRO A 2 -24.01 -37.56 20.67
N LYS A 3 -23.70 -38.15 21.82
CA LYS A 3 -24.28 -37.83 23.14
C LYS A 3 -23.85 -36.43 23.54
N VAL A 4 -24.82 -35.55 23.75
CA VAL A 4 -24.64 -34.21 24.33
C VAL A 4 -24.47 -34.38 25.84
N SER A 5 -23.28 -34.10 26.36
CA SER A 5 -23.05 -33.93 27.79
C SER A 5 -23.29 -32.47 28.17
N VAL A 6 -24.48 -32.18 28.70
CA VAL A 6 -24.83 -30.93 29.36
C VAL A 6 -24.15 -30.93 30.73
N VAL A 7 -23.24 -29.97 30.97
CA VAL A 7 -22.69 -29.73 32.31
C VAL A 7 -23.63 -28.77 33.03
N THR A 8 -24.37 -29.31 34.02
CA THR A 8 -25.20 -28.57 34.96
C THR A 8 -24.33 -27.97 36.07
N LEU A 9 -24.50 -26.66 36.32
CA LEU A 9 -23.92 -25.95 37.48
C LEU A 9 -24.54 -26.50 38.79
N PRO A 10 -23.77 -26.65 39.88
CA PRO A 10 -24.31 -27.13 41.14
C PRO A 10 -25.16 -26.06 41.82
N ALA A 11 -26.37 -26.46 42.21
CA ALA A 11 -27.24 -25.73 43.09
C ALA A 11 -26.86 -26.06 44.54
N GLU A 12 -26.11 -25.18 45.19
CA GLU A 12 -26.04 -25.14 46.66
C GLU A 12 -26.66 -23.83 47.16
N ALA A 13 -27.63 -24.02 48.04
CA ALA A 13 -28.48 -23.02 48.62
C ALA A 13 -27.73 -22.17 49.64
N LEU A 14 -27.77 -20.84 49.44
CA LEU A 14 -27.46 -19.88 50.49
C LEU A 14 -28.62 -19.85 51.50
N PRO A 15 -28.34 -19.88 52.82
CA PRO A 15 -29.38 -19.88 53.85
C PRO A 15 -30.14 -18.56 53.87
N ALA A 16 -31.46 -18.68 54.05
CA ALA A 16 -32.41 -17.58 54.14
C ALA A 16 -32.08 -16.65 55.31
N SER A 17 -31.90 -15.36 55.02
CA SER A 17 -31.80 -14.31 56.03
C SER A 17 -33.15 -14.07 56.69
N GLU A 18 -33.13 -14.10 58.02
CA GLU A 18 -34.25 -13.87 58.93
C GLU A 18 -34.99 -12.55 58.67
N SER A 19 -36.27 -12.59 59.05
CA SER A 19 -37.25 -11.50 59.11
C SER A 19 -36.65 -10.12 59.44
N ILE A 20 -36.84 -9.17 58.52
CA ILE A 20 -36.63 -7.75 58.75
C ILE A 20 -37.66 -7.29 59.81
N GLN A 21 -37.19 -7.17 61.05
CA GLN A 21 -37.88 -6.46 62.10
C GLN A 21 -38.07 -4.99 61.70
N SER A 22 -39.27 -4.48 61.98
CA SER A 22 -39.68 -3.10 61.86
C SER A 22 -38.72 -2.15 62.58
N ILE A 23 -37.88 -1.43 61.82
CA ILE A 23 -37.12 -0.30 62.35
C ILE A 23 -38.09 0.87 62.52
N GLN A 24 -38.42 1.17 63.76
CA GLN A 24 -39.12 2.38 64.16
C GLN A 24 -38.35 3.60 63.64
N ARG A 25 -39.06 4.48 62.93
CA ARG A 25 -38.56 5.81 62.53
C ARG A 25 -38.24 6.62 63.80
N PRO A 26 -37.01 7.12 63.99
CA PRO A 26 -36.81 8.16 64.98
C PRO A 26 -37.46 9.45 64.44
N ALA A 27 -38.20 10.13 65.30
CA ALA A 27 -38.73 11.45 65.04
C ALA A 27 -37.58 12.43 64.76
N VAL A 28 -37.41 12.81 63.49
CA VAL A 28 -36.46 13.84 63.09
C VAL A 28 -37.00 15.19 63.54
N LYS A 29 -36.44 15.72 64.63
CA LYS A 29 -36.52 17.15 64.96
C LYS A 29 -35.96 17.94 63.77
N ARG A 30 -36.77 18.86 63.23
CA ARG A 30 -36.37 19.84 62.22
C ARG A 30 -35.28 20.75 62.81
N SER A 31 -34.02 20.45 62.55
CA SER A 31 -32.95 21.44 62.56
C SER A 31 -32.58 21.72 61.10
N PHE A 32 -32.74 22.97 60.66
CA PHE A 32 -32.22 23.45 59.38
C PHE A 32 -30.70 23.27 59.36
N ASN A 33 -30.25 22.13 58.83
CA ASN A 33 -28.84 21.78 58.73
C ASN A 33 -28.35 22.24 57.35
N ILE A 34 -27.52 23.28 57.33
CA ILE A 34 -27.00 23.94 56.11
C ILE A 34 -25.86 23.11 55.47
N ARG A 35 -25.40 22.05 56.15
CA ARG A 35 -24.29 21.18 55.72
C ARG A 35 -24.54 20.37 54.42
N PRO A 36 -25.68 19.69 54.20
CA PRO A 36 -25.95 19.03 52.91
C PRO A 36 -26.06 20.02 51.75
N LEU A 37 -26.52 21.26 51.99
CA LEU A 37 -26.53 22.33 51.00
C LEU A 37 -25.09 22.78 50.64
N LEU A 38 -24.21 22.89 51.64
CA LEU A 38 -22.80 23.23 51.46
C LEU A 38 -22.01 22.14 50.70
N TYR A 39 -22.31 20.85 50.89
CA TYR A 39 -21.70 19.77 50.10
C TYR A 39 -22.21 19.74 48.66
N LEU A 40 -23.51 19.98 48.45
CA LEU A 40 -24.09 20.09 47.10
C LEU A 40 -23.57 21.32 46.34
N LEU A 41 -23.37 22.44 47.06
CA LEU A 41 -22.74 23.66 46.53
C LEU A 41 -21.25 23.44 46.25
N ARG A 42 -20.54 22.67 47.07
CA ARG A 42 -19.12 22.32 46.85
C ARG A 42 -18.95 21.41 45.63
N ASP A 43 -19.74 20.35 45.48
CA ASP A 43 -19.70 19.49 44.29
C ASP A 43 -20.21 20.20 43.04
N GLY A 44 -21.18 21.11 43.19
CA GLY A 44 -21.59 22.06 42.15
C GLY A 44 -20.46 23.00 41.74
N MET A 45 -19.70 23.56 42.69
CA MET A 45 -18.55 24.42 42.40
C MET A 45 -17.39 23.65 41.76
N ILE A 46 -17.13 22.41 42.18
CA ILE A 46 -16.08 21.56 41.58
C ILE A 46 -16.44 21.19 40.13
N THR A 47 -17.73 20.98 39.82
CA THR A 47 -18.19 20.73 38.45
C THR A 47 -18.24 21.99 37.59
N LEU A 48 -18.45 23.17 38.18
CA LEU A 48 -18.42 24.47 37.49
C LEU A 48 -17.01 24.97 37.16
N PHE A 49 -16.00 24.62 37.97
CA PHE A 49 -14.61 25.10 37.83
C PHE A 49 -13.59 23.99 37.52
N GLY A 50 -14.04 22.81 37.10
CA GLY A 50 -13.16 21.69 36.73
C GLY A 50 -12.17 22.08 35.62
N ARG A 51 -10.90 21.68 35.78
CA ARG A 51 -9.80 22.06 34.86
C ARG A 51 -10.02 21.61 33.42
N GLU A 52 -10.74 20.50 33.22
CA GLU A 52 -11.13 19.96 31.90
C GLU A 52 -12.32 20.67 31.25
N MET A 53 -13.02 21.52 31.99
CA MET A 53 -14.23 22.24 31.55
C MET A 53 -13.97 23.74 31.34
N LEU A 54 -12.78 24.25 31.71
CA LEU A 54 -12.44 25.67 31.63
C LEU A 54 -12.60 26.24 30.23
N LEU A 55 -12.18 25.50 29.19
CA LEU A 55 -12.25 25.97 27.81
C LEU A 55 -13.69 26.03 27.31
N THR A 56 -14.49 24.99 27.53
CA THR A 56 -15.90 24.97 27.15
C THR A 56 -16.71 26.02 27.92
N ASN A 57 -16.41 26.22 29.20
CA ASN A 57 -17.08 27.21 30.04
C ASN A 57 -16.73 28.64 29.64
N GLY A 58 -15.45 28.91 29.34
CA GLY A 58 -15.00 30.20 28.84
C GLY A 58 -15.63 30.56 27.49
N LEU A 59 -15.72 29.59 26.58
CA LEU A 59 -16.43 29.77 25.31
C LEU A 59 -17.93 30.03 25.52
N SER A 60 -18.62 29.23 26.35
CA SER A 60 -20.04 29.47 26.67
C SER A 60 -20.29 30.87 27.21
N PHE A 61 -19.39 31.40 28.05
CA PHE A 61 -19.51 32.76 28.57
C PHE A 61 -19.29 33.83 27.49
N LEU A 62 -18.23 33.70 26.69
CA LEU A 62 -17.87 34.68 25.66
C LEU A 62 -18.88 34.72 24.51
N LEU A 63 -19.28 33.56 23.97
CA LEU A 63 -20.25 33.50 22.88
C LEU A 63 -21.62 34.08 23.29
N SER A 64 -22.02 33.92 24.54
CA SER A 64 -23.25 34.53 25.08
C SER A 64 -23.22 36.05 25.17
N ARG A 65 -22.06 36.70 25.12
CA ARG A 65 -21.95 38.17 25.14
C ARG A 65 -22.14 38.81 23.76
N VAL A 66 -22.05 38.02 22.69
CA VAL A 66 -22.11 38.50 21.32
C VAL A 66 -23.55 38.78 20.92
N SER A 67 -23.77 39.92 20.27
CA SER A 67 -25.07 40.27 19.68
C SER A 67 -24.97 40.86 18.30
N ILE A 68 -26.02 40.60 17.51
CA ILE A 68 -26.24 41.19 16.21
C ILE A 68 -27.22 42.36 16.38
N MET A 69 -26.87 43.52 15.82
CA MET A 69 -27.68 44.75 15.83
C MET A 69 -28.15 45.22 17.23
N GLY A 70 -27.44 44.81 18.29
CA GLY A 70 -27.72 45.21 19.67
C GLY A 70 -28.88 44.48 20.36
N GLU A 71 -29.72 43.75 19.62
CA GLU A 71 -30.98 43.19 20.11
C GLU A 71 -31.07 41.65 20.10
N LEU A 72 -30.19 40.95 19.37
CA LEU A 72 -30.24 39.48 19.21
C LEU A 72 -28.94 38.81 19.65
N SER A 73 -29.01 37.82 20.55
CA SER A 73 -27.87 36.98 20.97
C SER A 73 -28.07 35.47 20.72
N PRO A 74 -28.00 34.97 19.47
CA PRO A 74 -28.22 33.55 19.17
C PRO A 74 -27.03 32.64 19.55
N PHE A 75 -25.83 33.20 19.68
CA PHE A 75 -24.57 32.46 19.73
C PHE A 75 -24.37 31.62 21.00
N GLY A 76 -24.73 32.16 22.16
CA GLY A 76 -24.58 31.47 23.45
C GLY A 76 -25.48 30.25 23.56
N LEU A 77 -26.75 30.40 23.18
CA LEU A 77 -27.74 29.32 23.18
C LEU A 77 -27.40 28.26 22.12
N ALA A 78 -26.91 28.67 20.95
CA ALA A 78 -26.44 27.76 19.91
C ALA A 78 -25.25 26.91 20.37
N PHE A 79 -24.28 27.50 21.07
CA PHE A 79 -23.14 26.74 21.60
C PHE A 79 -23.55 25.80 22.74
N PHE A 80 -24.47 26.22 23.61
CA PHE A 80 -25.08 25.34 24.62
C PHE A 80 -25.75 24.13 23.96
N ALA A 81 -26.52 24.33 22.88
CA ALA A 81 -27.17 23.26 22.13
C ALA A 81 -26.17 22.19 21.64
N ALA A 82 -25.05 22.63 21.07
CA ALA A 82 -24.00 21.76 20.55
C ALA A 82 -23.32 20.96 21.68
N VAL A 83 -22.93 21.62 22.78
CA VAL A 83 -22.32 20.94 23.94
C VAL A 83 -23.31 19.94 24.58
N ALA A 84 -24.59 20.30 24.66
CA ALA A 84 -25.63 19.46 25.22
C ALA A 84 -25.90 18.19 24.42
N GLN A 85 -25.75 18.24 23.08
CA GLN A 85 -25.88 17.09 22.19
C GLN A 85 -24.64 16.17 22.26
N VAL A 86 -23.43 16.74 22.35
CA VAL A 86 -22.17 15.96 22.38
C VAL A 86 -21.90 15.36 23.76
N SER A 87 -22.22 16.07 24.83
CA SER A 87 -21.90 15.65 26.19
C SER A 87 -22.92 16.18 27.20
N GLY A 88 -23.95 15.39 27.49
CA GLY A 88 -24.98 15.76 28.48
C GLY A 88 -24.46 16.01 29.90
N ARG A 89 -23.24 15.58 30.25
CA ARG A 89 -22.58 15.94 31.53
C ARG A 89 -22.02 17.37 31.52
N LYS A 90 -21.51 17.84 30.37
CA LYS A 90 -20.94 19.20 30.20
C LYS A 90 -22.02 20.28 29.98
N ALA A 91 -23.27 19.88 29.74
CA ALA A 91 -24.39 20.78 29.52
C ALA A 91 -24.70 21.68 30.73
N ILE A 92 -24.61 21.16 31.96
CA ILE A 92 -24.94 21.90 33.19
C ILE A 92 -24.00 23.11 33.40
N PRO A 93 -22.67 22.95 33.38
CA PRO A 93 -21.78 24.11 33.52
C PRO A 93 -21.88 25.06 32.32
N ALA A 94 -22.03 24.55 31.09
CA ALA A 94 -22.21 25.38 29.90
C ALA A 94 -23.46 26.28 29.98
N ALA A 95 -24.58 25.75 30.48
CA ALA A 95 -25.82 26.51 30.70
C ALA A 95 -25.63 27.67 31.68
N PHE A 96 -24.94 27.42 32.80
CA PHE A 96 -24.68 28.44 33.81
C PHE A 96 -23.86 29.60 33.25
N TRP A 97 -22.75 29.28 32.57
CA TRP A 97 -21.88 30.28 31.96
C TRP A 97 -22.55 31.01 30.79
N ALA A 98 -23.44 30.34 30.05
CA ALA A 98 -24.21 30.98 28.99
C ALA A 98 -25.17 32.05 29.53
N ILE A 99 -25.87 31.76 30.64
CA ILE A 99 -26.76 32.74 31.31
C ILE A 99 -25.94 33.87 31.92
N ALA A 100 -24.82 33.56 32.58
CA ALA A 100 -23.92 34.56 33.16
C ALA A 100 -23.36 35.51 32.09
N GLY A 101 -23.07 35.01 30.89
CA GLY A 101 -22.60 35.81 29.75
C GLY A 101 -23.63 36.86 29.31
N VAL A 102 -24.88 36.45 29.08
CA VAL A 102 -25.98 37.37 28.68
C VAL A 102 -26.31 38.36 29.79
N LEU A 103 -26.31 37.93 31.06
CA LEU A 103 -26.54 38.84 32.19
C LEU A 103 -25.45 39.90 32.29
N SER A 104 -24.20 39.56 31.95
CA SER A 104 -23.10 40.51 32.00
C SER A 104 -23.18 41.63 30.96
N THR A 105 -24.00 41.49 29.91
CA THR A 105 -24.26 42.56 28.93
C THR A 105 -25.48 43.41 29.28
N GLY A 106 -26.17 43.13 30.40
CA GLY A 106 -27.33 43.88 30.86
C GLY A 106 -28.65 43.52 30.14
N ARG A 107 -28.69 42.42 29.39
CA ARG A 107 -29.85 42.00 28.59
C ARG A 107 -30.78 41.04 29.33
N TYR A 108 -31.64 41.59 30.18
CA TYR A 108 -32.52 40.79 31.03
C TYR A 108 -33.61 40.01 30.27
N SER A 109 -34.13 40.55 29.15
CA SER A 109 -35.15 39.90 28.33
C SER A 109 -34.62 38.61 27.68
N GLU A 110 -33.41 38.67 27.11
CA GLU A 110 -32.74 37.52 26.52
C GLU A 110 -32.28 36.51 27.57
N ALA A 111 -31.81 36.98 28.73
CA ALA A 111 -31.45 36.10 29.84
C ALA A 111 -32.67 35.28 30.33
N LEU A 112 -33.85 35.89 30.34
CA LEU A 112 -35.11 35.20 30.65
C LEU A 112 -35.42 34.14 29.59
N LEU A 113 -35.28 34.45 28.30
CA LEU A 113 -35.48 33.49 27.20
C LEU A 113 -34.48 32.32 27.27
N TYR A 114 -33.21 32.59 27.53
CA TYR A 114 -32.17 31.57 27.77
C TYR A 114 -32.54 30.67 28.95
N SER A 115 -32.98 31.25 30.06
CA SER A 115 -33.37 30.50 31.25
C SER A 115 -34.56 29.56 30.99
N VAL A 116 -35.57 30.03 30.25
CA VAL A 116 -36.74 29.24 29.85
C VAL A 116 -36.33 28.11 28.90
N ALA A 117 -35.50 28.39 27.90
CA ALA A 117 -35.02 27.40 26.94
C ALA A 117 -34.18 26.29 27.60
N ILE A 118 -33.27 26.67 28.49
CA ILE A 118 -32.41 25.74 29.25
C ILE A 118 -33.25 24.92 30.24
N MET A 119 -34.22 25.53 30.93
CA MET A 119 -35.13 24.82 31.84
C MET A 119 -35.96 23.77 31.10
N LEU A 120 -36.50 24.12 29.93
CA LEU A 120 -37.26 23.20 29.09
C LEU A 120 -36.38 22.07 28.54
N TYR A 121 -35.14 22.36 28.15
CA TYR A 121 -34.18 21.33 27.77
C TYR A 121 -33.96 20.31 28.89
N PHE A 122 -33.66 20.75 30.12
CA PHE A 122 -33.45 19.83 31.24
C PHE A 122 -34.71 19.03 31.59
N ARG A 123 -35.90 19.62 31.44
CA ARG A 123 -37.18 18.93 31.65
C ARG A 123 -37.42 17.80 30.64
N TYR A 124 -37.01 17.99 29.38
CA TYR A 124 -37.26 17.04 28.29
C TYR A 124 -36.02 16.20 27.91
N ARG A 125 -34.90 16.36 28.61
CA ARG A 125 -33.61 15.71 28.34
C ARG A 125 -33.73 14.19 28.20
N GLU A 126 -34.49 13.53 29.07
CA GLU A 126 -34.67 12.06 29.03
C GLU A 126 -35.40 11.59 27.76
N ARG A 127 -36.37 12.37 27.27
CA ARG A 127 -37.07 12.07 25.99
C ARG A 127 -36.19 12.37 24.79
N LEU A 128 -35.43 13.47 24.82
CA LEU A 128 -34.48 13.85 23.78
C LEU A 128 -33.30 12.86 23.67
N SER A 129 -32.90 12.24 24.79
CA SER A 129 -31.84 11.22 24.82
C SER A 129 -32.15 9.99 23.97
N ARG A 130 -33.44 9.62 23.83
CA ARG A 130 -33.88 8.50 22.97
C ARG A 130 -33.71 8.77 21.48
N PHE A 131 -33.64 10.04 21.09
CA PHE A 131 -33.46 10.49 19.72
C PHE A 131 -32.02 10.92 19.41
N HIS A 132 -31.06 10.71 20.32
CA HIS A 132 -29.64 11.05 20.11
C HIS A 132 -28.99 10.28 18.95
N SER A 133 -29.61 9.21 18.46
CA SER A 133 -29.17 8.51 17.24
C SER A 133 -29.38 9.34 15.95
N LYS A 134 -30.13 10.45 16.01
CA LYS A 134 -30.28 11.42 14.93
C LYS A 134 -29.45 12.68 15.23
N VAL A 135 -28.61 13.07 14.28
CA VAL A 135 -27.55 14.09 14.42
C VAL A 135 -28.05 15.50 14.84
N MET A 136 -29.36 15.81 14.79
CA MET A 136 -29.87 17.19 14.93
C MET A 136 -30.99 17.40 15.97
N ALA A 137 -31.17 16.48 16.93
CA ALA A 137 -32.33 16.52 17.84
C ALA A 137 -32.37 17.74 18.80
N VAL A 138 -31.23 18.12 19.40
CA VAL A 138 -31.16 19.26 20.33
C VAL A 138 -31.27 20.63 19.63
N PRO A 139 -30.58 20.90 18.50
CA PRO A 139 -30.76 22.15 17.74
C PRO A 139 -32.20 22.39 17.28
N LEU A 140 -32.89 21.35 16.78
CA LEU A 140 -34.28 21.45 16.34
C LEU A 140 -35.25 21.74 17.50
N PHE A 141 -34.99 21.16 18.66
CA PHE A 141 -35.78 21.43 19.87
C PHE A 141 -35.64 22.88 20.32
N LEU A 142 -34.41 23.40 20.38
CA LEU A 142 -34.18 24.79 20.79
C LEU A 142 -34.74 25.78 19.78
N PHE A 143 -34.66 25.48 18.48
CA PHE A 143 -35.36 26.26 17.45
C PHE A 143 -36.85 26.42 17.77
N GLY A 144 -37.55 25.29 18.01
CA GLY A 144 -38.98 25.33 18.32
C GLY A 144 -39.31 26.08 19.62
N VAL A 145 -38.46 25.95 20.64
CA VAL A 145 -38.64 26.64 21.93
C VAL A 145 -38.44 28.14 21.78
N VAL A 146 -37.35 28.59 21.14
CA VAL A 146 -37.05 30.01 20.92
C VAL A 146 -38.14 30.69 20.09
N THR A 147 -38.61 30.03 19.02
CA THR A 147 -39.71 30.56 18.19
C THR A 147 -41.01 30.69 19.00
N LEU A 148 -41.37 29.68 19.79
CA LEU A 148 -42.60 29.71 20.58
C LEU A 148 -42.53 30.74 21.72
N SER A 149 -41.43 30.77 22.48
CA SER A 149 -41.26 31.73 23.57
C SER A 149 -41.12 33.16 23.06
N GLY A 150 -40.40 33.36 21.96
CA GLY A 150 -40.19 34.68 21.35
C GLY A 150 -41.46 35.24 20.72
N THR A 151 -42.28 34.42 20.04
CA THR A 151 -43.55 34.86 19.44
C THR A 151 -44.56 35.31 20.50
N VAL A 152 -44.62 34.64 21.65
CA VAL A 152 -45.49 35.04 22.77
C VAL A 152 -45.06 36.39 23.35
N ILE A 153 -43.75 36.63 23.52
CA ILE A 153 -43.21 37.91 23.99
C ILE A 153 -43.44 39.02 22.95
N ALA A 154 -43.25 38.71 21.66
CA ALA A 154 -43.41 39.66 20.56
C ALA A 154 -44.87 40.14 20.39
N LEU A 155 -45.87 39.28 20.66
CA LEU A 155 -47.29 39.61 20.59
C LEU A 155 -47.76 40.58 21.69
N TRP A 156 -46.99 40.72 22.79
CA TRP A 156 -47.28 41.65 23.88
C TRP A 156 -46.66 43.04 23.69
N GLN A 157 -45.82 43.23 22.67
CA GLN A 157 -45.12 44.49 22.40
C GLN A 157 -45.75 45.25 21.21
N GLN A 158 -45.64 46.58 21.21
CA GLN A 158 -46.03 47.41 20.06
C GLN A 158 -45.06 47.15 18.89
N GLY A 159 -45.57 46.84 17.69
CA GLY A 159 -44.74 46.48 16.52
C GLY A 159 -44.65 44.97 16.21
N ALA A 160 -45.77 44.24 16.34
CA ALA A 160 -45.82 42.78 16.27
C ALA A 160 -45.15 42.14 15.03
N LEU A 161 -45.26 42.75 13.84
CA LEU A 161 -44.65 42.18 12.62
C LEU A 161 -43.12 42.25 12.62
N TYR A 162 -42.53 43.36 13.09
CA TYR A 162 -41.08 43.53 13.15
C TYR A 162 -40.46 42.58 14.19
N ASN A 163 -41.05 42.52 15.39
CA ASN A 163 -40.58 41.62 16.45
C ASN A 163 -40.77 40.14 16.08
N LEU A 164 -41.82 39.80 15.33
CA LEU A 164 -42.02 38.45 14.81
C LEU A 164 -40.93 38.06 13.80
N LEU A 165 -40.56 38.97 12.90
CA LEU A 165 -39.46 38.76 11.96
C LEU A 165 -38.11 38.62 12.68
N LEU A 166 -37.86 39.43 13.72
CA LEU A 166 -36.64 39.31 14.54
C LEU A 166 -36.56 37.96 15.28
N VAL A 167 -37.66 37.49 15.87
CA VAL A 167 -37.71 36.17 16.53
C VAL A 167 -37.49 35.03 15.54
N LEU A 168 -38.05 35.14 14.33
CA LEU A 168 -37.82 34.15 13.27
C LEU A 168 -36.34 34.15 12.84
N PHE A 169 -35.74 35.34 12.71
CA PHE A 169 -34.33 35.48 12.38
C PHE A 169 -33.41 34.92 13.49
N ASP A 170 -33.69 35.21 14.76
CA ASP A 170 -32.93 34.72 15.91
C ASP A 170 -33.00 33.20 16.05
N SER A 171 -34.20 32.63 15.96
CA SER A 171 -34.40 31.17 16.03
C SER A 171 -33.68 30.45 14.88
N THR A 172 -33.81 30.94 13.64
CA THR A 172 -33.14 30.35 12.47
C THR A 172 -31.62 30.46 12.57
N LEU A 173 -31.08 31.60 13.01
CA LEU A 173 -29.65 31.74 13.28
C LEU A 173 -29.17 30.79 14.37
N CYS A 174 -29.91 30.67 15.48
CA CYS A 174 -29.59 29.74 16.56
C CYS A 174 -29.53 28.29 16.04
N PHE A 175 -30.43 27.88 15.15
CA PHE A 175 -30.41 26.55 14.54
C PHE A 175 -29.20 26.31 13.64
N VAL A 176 -28.90 27.25 12.73
CA VAL A 176 -27.77 27.15 11.80
C VAL A 176 -26.44 27.14 12.56
N LEU A 177 -26.27 28.04 13.53
CA LEU A 177 -25.07 28.12 14.36
C LEU A 177 -24.91 26.88 15.26
N ALA A 178 -25.99 26.37 15.85
CA ALA A 178 -25.93 25.14 16.66
C ALA A 178 -25.51 23.93 15.82
N SER A 179 -25.95 23.88 14.56
CA SER A 179 -25.58 22.85 13.60
C SER A 179 -24.10 22.94 13.21
N LEU A 180 -23.60 24.15 12.97
CA LEU A 180 -22.18 24.40 12.68
C LEU A 180 -21.29 24.04 13.89
N PHE A 181 -21.69 24.46 15.09
CA PHE A 181 -20.94 24.19 16.32
C PHE A 181 -20.95 22.71 16.71
N LEU A 182 -21.96 21.94 16.29
CA LEU A 182 -22.00 20.50 16.53
C LEU A 182 -20.81 19.75 15.90
N TYR A 183 -20.32 20.20 14.74
CA TYR A 183 -19.14 19.60 14.10
C TYR A 183 -17.84 19.97 14.81
N GLY A 184 -17.74 21.18 15.38
CA GLY A 184 -16.53 21.66 16.07
C GLY A 184 -16.42 21.28 17.56
N THR A 185 -17.54 21.12 18.27
CA THR A 185 -17.56 20.85 19.71
C THR A 185 -16.96 19.50 20.16
N PRO A 186 -17.02 18.39 19.41
CA PRO A 186 -16.39 17.13 19.80
C PRO A 186 -14.87 17.26 20.01
N LEU A 187 -14.19 18.06 19.19
CA LEU A 187 -12.76 18.36 19.29
C LEU A 187 -12.40 19.12 20.58
N LEU A 188 -13.33 19.92 21.10
CA LEU A 188 -13.15 20.69 22.34
C LEU A 188 -13.63 19.91 23.59
N ALA A 189 -14.52 18.95 23.40
CA ALA A 189 -15.20 18.25 24.48
C ALA A 189 -14.60 16.88 24.83
N LYS A 190 -14.03 16.13 23.87
CA LYS A 190 -13.40 14.82 24.13
C LYS A 190 -11.88 14.92 24.03
N SER A 191 -11.19 14.54 25.10
CA SER A 191 -9.73 14.40 25.07
C SER A 191 -9.38 13.16 24.25
N THR A 192 -8.88 13.36 23.04
CA THR A 192 -7.84 12.51 22.44
C THR A 192 -8.14 11.00 22.36
N GLU A 193 -9.33 10.61 21.91
CA GLU A 193 -9.50 9.30 21.27
C GLU A 193 -9.67 9.50 19.77
N GLN A 194 -9.01 8.64 18.99
CA GLN A 194 -8.76 8.69 17.55
C GLN A 194 -10.03 8.96 16.73
N ILE A 195 -10.40 10.23 16.58
CA ILE A 195 -11.36 10.67 15.57
C ILE A 195 -10.54 11.06 14.35
N GLU A 196 -10.75 10.37 13.23
CA GLU A 196 -10.24 10.77 11.92
C GLU A 196 -10.63 12.23 11.68
N LEU A 197 -9.62 13.11 11.62
CA LEU A 197 -9.83 14.54 11.57
C LEU A 197 -10.27 14.95 10.16
N SER A 198 -11.54 15.30 10.00
CA SER A 198 -12.02 15.93 8.77
C SER A 198 -11.56 17.39 8.68
N SER A 199 -11.17 17.84 7.49
CA SER A 199 -10.80 19.24 7.21
C SER A 199 -11.91 20.23 7.56
N GLU A 200 -13.16 19.78 7.56
CA GLU A 200 -14.36 20.56 7.90
C GLU A 200 -14.49 20.85 9.40
N ALA A 201 -13.98 19.97 10.27
CA ALA A 201 -14.09 20.19 11.71
C ALA A 201 -13.17 21.33 12.19
N TYR A 202 -12.01 21.51 11.53
CA TYR A 202 -11.09 22.61 11.78
C TYR A 202 -11.68 23.98 11.43
N SER A 203 -12.36 24.11 10.29
CA SER A 203 -13.01 25.37 9.89
C SER A 203 -14.17 25.74 10.84
N CYS A 204 -14.85 24.76 11.44
CA CYS A 204 -15.90 25.01 12.43
C CYS A 204 -15.34 25.50 13.78
N VAL A 205 -14.26 24.88 14.29
CA VAL A 205 -13.56 25.35 15.51
C VAL A 205 -13.03 26.78 15.32
N MET A 206 -12.56 27.07 14.12
CA MET A 206 -12.10 28.39 13.72
C MET A 206 -13.17 29.47 13.86
N VAL A 207 -14.36 29.20 13.32
CA VAL A 207 -15.50 30.11 13.44
C VAL A 207 -15.93 30.29 14.90
N ILE A 208 -15.94 29.20 15.70
CA ILE A 208 -16.24 29.27 17.14
C ILE A 208 -15.28 30.23 17.87
N LEU A 209 -13.97 30.12 17.61
CA LEU A 209 -12.98 30.97 18.26
C LEU A 209 -13.08 32.43 17.79
N ALA A 210 -13.32 32.67 16.50
CA ALA A 210 -13.50 34.01 15.95
C ALA A 210 -14.71 34.72 16.57
N VAL A 211 -15.84 34.03 16.70
CA VAL A 211 -17.04 34.56 17.36
C VAL A 211 -16.80 34.80 18.86
N ALA A 212 -16.07 33.91 19.54
CA ALA A 212 -15.74 34.09 20.96
C ALA A 212 -14.93 35.38 21.22
N ILE A 213 -14.11 35.82 20.27
CA ILE A 213 -13.33 37.07 20.38
C ILE A 213 -14.24 38.31 20.37
N ALA A 214 -15.33 38.33 19.59
CA ALA A 214 -16.33 39.39 19.71
C ALA A 214 -16.94 39.49 21.10
N GLY A 215 -17.02 38.37 21.82
CA GLY A 215 -17.55 38.30 23.18
C GLY A 215 -16.78 39.13 24.21
N ILE A 216 -15.53 39.52 23.90
CA ILE A 216 -14.72 40.42 24.74
C ILE A 216 -15.37 41.81 24.85
N GLY A 217 -16.05 42.26 23.79
CA GLY A 217 -16.68 43.59 23.70
C GLY A 217 -15.67 44.73 23.52
N ASP A 218 -16.09 45.95 23.82
CA ASP A 218 -15.29 47.19 23.64
C ASP A 218 -14.28 47.44 24.77
N PHE A 219 -13.72 46.36 25.34
CA PHE A 219 -12.75 46.48 26.42
C PHE A 219 -11.41 47.01 25.87
N ALA A 220 -11.08 48.26 26.24
CA ALA A 220 -9.86 48.93 25.83
C ALA A 220 -8.92 49.18 27.02
N VAL A 221 -7.62 48.97 26.82
CA VAL A 221 -6.55 49.31 27.77
C VAL A 221 -5.71 50.40 27.16
N TRP A 222 -5.69 51.60 27.78
CA TRP A 222 -4.93 52.76 27.28
C TRP A 222 -5.20 53.05 25.80
N ASP A 223 -6.48 53.15 25.43
CA ASP A 223 -6.97 53.32 24.05
C ASP A 223 -6.68 52.16 23.08
N TYR A 224 -6.09 51.04 23.50
CA TYR A 224 -5.90 49.86 22.64
C TYR A 224 -6.99 48.81 22.87
N SER A 225 -7.61 48.32 21.79
CA SER A 225 -8.67 47.32 21.83
C SER A 225 -8.10 45.92 22.08
N VAL A 226 -8.45 45.33 23.23
CA VAL A 226 -8.06 43.95 23.58
C VAL A 226 -8.70 42.94 22.61
N ARG A 227 -9.90 43.25 22.10
CA ARG A 227 -10.60 42.46 21.09
C ARG A 227 -9.78 42.33 19.79
N ASN A 228 -9.23 43.45 19.30
CA ASN A 228 -8.45 43.46 18.05
C ASN A 228 -7.10 42.76 18.23
N MET A 229 -6.49 42.91 19.40
CA MET A 229 -5.26 42.20 19.75
C MET A 229 -5.47 40.68 19.82
N ALA A 230 -6.56 40.22 20.42
CA ALA A 230 -6.93 38.81 20.48
C ALA A 230 -7.25 38.23 19.10
N GLY A 231 -7.97 39.00 18.25
CA GLY A 231 -8.23 38.67 16.85
C GLY A 231 -6.95 38.48 16.04
N SER A 232 -6.03 39.44 16.16
CA SER A 232 -4.73 39.40 15.50
C SER A 232 -3.87 38.23 15.97
N LEU A 233 -3.85 37.95 17.28
CA LEU A 233 -3.15 36.80 17.85
C LEU A 233 -3.70 35.49 17.28
N LEU A 234 -5.02 35.35 17.19
CA LEU A 234 -5.66 34.16 16.61
C LEU A 234 -5.19 33.95 15.16
N ILE A 235 -5.29 34.97 14.31
CA ILE A 235 -4.88 34.88 12.90
C ILE A 235 -3.42 34.44 12.77
N ILE A 236 -2.51 35.04 13.55
CA ILE A 236 -1.08 34.68 13.53
C ILE A 236 -0.88 33.22 13.97
N THR A 237 -1.55 32.76 15.03
CA THR A 237 -1.40 31.37 15.50
C THR A 237 -1.84 30.34 14.46
N LEU A 238 -2.83 30.68 13.65
CA LEU A 238 -3.39 29.78 12.63
C LEU A 238 -2.65 29.85 11.31
N ALA A 239 -2.13 31.03 10.97
CA ALA A 239 -1.19 31.18 9.87
C ALA A 239 0.09 30.37 10.13
N LEU A 240 0.56 30.31 11.39
CA LEU A 240 1.70 29.47 11.79
C LEU A 240 1.43 27.97 11.62
N SER A 241 0.23 27.51 11.95
CA SER A 241 -0.15 26.09 11.79
C SER A 241 -0.51 25.72 10.35
N GLY A 242 -1.27 26.55 9.65
CA GLY A 242 -1.97 26.17 8.42
C GLY A 242 -1.61 26.96 7.17
N GLY A 243 -0.54 27.76 7.22
CA GLY A 243 -0.06 28.53 6.08
C GLY A 243 -1.07 29.59 5.58
N ALA A 244 -0.91 30.01 4.33
CA ALA A 244 -1.67 31.10 3.72
C ALA A 244 -3.19 30.87 3.71
N GLY A 245 -3.64 29.62 3.46
CA GLY A 245 -5.06 29.28 3.42
C GLY A 245 -5.76 29.48 4.76
N MET A 246 -5.20 28.91 5.84
CA MET A 246 -5.77 29.05 7.19
C MET A 246 -5.65 30.49 7.72
N GLY A 247 -4.54 31.18 7.40
CA GLY A 247 -4.39 32.61 7.72
C GLY A 247 -5.46 33.47 7.05
N ALA A 248 -5.73 33.26 5.76
CA ALA A 248 -6.76 33.98 5.01
C ALA A 248 -8.17 33.72 5.58
N SER A 249 -8.53 32.46 5.80
CA SER A 249 -9.85 32.08 6.33
C SER A 249 -10.06 32.61 7.75
N ALA A 250 -9.03 32.56 8.60
CA ALA A 250 -9.06 33.17 9.93
C ALA A 250 -9.23 34.69 9.85
N GLY A 251 -8.51 35.34 8.92
CA GLY A 251 -8.61 36.77 8.66
C GLY A 251 -10.01 37.21 8.22
N VAL A 252 -10.66 36.45 7.34
CA VAL A 252 -12.04 36.71 6.93
C VAL A 252 -13.02 36.53 8.10
N ALA A 253 -12.89 35.44 8.86
CA ALA A 253 -13.79 35.17 9.98
C ALA A 253 -13.67 36.21 11.10
N VAL A 254 -12.44 36.54 11.51
CA VAL A 254 -12.16 37.57 12.52
C VAL A 254 -12.53 38.96 12.02
N GLY A 255 -12.20 39.29 10.76
CA GLY A 255 -12.52 40.58 10.15
C GLY A 255 -14.02 40.81 10.01
N LEU A 256 -14.79 39.78 9.65
CA LEU A 256 -16.26 39.86 9.60
C LEU A 256 -16.83 40.13 11.00
N VAL A 257 -16.34 39.43 12.01
CA VAL A 257 -16.84 39.55 13.39
C VAL A 257 -16.50 40.92 14.00
N ILE A 258 -15.25 41.39 13.85
CA ILE A 258 -14.84 42.71 14.34
C ILE A 258 -15.55 43.82 13.55
N GLY A 259 -15.60 43.70 12.23
CA GLY A 259 -16.19 44.75 11.39
C GLY A 259 -17.70 44.85 11.50
N LEU A 260 -18.43 43.78 11.85
CA LEU A 260 -19.85 43.87 12.23
C LEU A 260 -20.06 44.60 13.56
N SER A 261 -19.10 44.54 14.47
CA SER A 261 -19.13 45.27 15.75
C SER A 261 -18.83 46.76 15.56
N ASP A 262 -17.87 47.08 14.71
CA ASP A 262 -17.40 48.46 14.49
C ASP A 262 -18.16 49.19 13.35
N GLY A 263 -19.12 48.51 12.69
CA GLY A 263 -19.97 49.07 11.63
C GLY A 263 -19.32 49.14 10.24
N ASN A 264 -18.12 48.58 10.05
CA ASN A 264 -17.38 48.58 8.78
C ASN A 264 -16.81 47.18 8.44
N ALA A 265 -17.70 46.24 8.15
CA ALA A 265 -17.36 44.85 7.84
C ALA A 265 -16.45 44.69 6.62
N THR A 266 -16.68 45.47 5.56
CA THR A 266 -15.95 45.34 4.29
C THR A 266 -14.47 45.69 4.45
N MET A 267 -14.16 46.79 5.16
CA MET A 267 -12.77 47.19 5.40
C MET A 267 -12.06 46.19 6.31
N ALA A 268 -12.69 45.77 7.41
CA ALA A 268 -12.06 44.85 8.36
C ALA A 268 -11.76 43.48 7.74
N ILE A 269 -12.69 42.93 6.94
CA ILE A 269 -12.46 41.66 6.22
C ILE A 269 -11.26 41.79 5.28
N ALA A 270 -11.18 42.86 4.49
CA ALA A 270 -10.11 43.05 3.52
C ALA A 270 -8.73 43.18 4.19
N VAL A 271 -8.64 43.97 5.27
CA VAL A 271 -7.37 44.19 5.99
C VAL A 271 -6.89 42.91 6.69
N TYR A 272 -7.76 42.24 7.46
CA TYR A 272 -7.37 41.04 8.20
C TYR A 272 -7.15 39.82 7.30
N ALA A 273 -7.89 39.68 6.19
CA ALA A 273 -7.66 38.62 5.21
C ALA A 273 -6.31 38.79 4.51
N LEU A 274 -5.97 40.01 4.08
CA LEU A 274 -4.68 40.31 3.46
C LEU A 274 -3.51 40.05 4.43
N ALA A 275 -3.65 40.50 5.68
CA ALA A 275 -2.69 40.25 6.73
C ALA A 275 -2.49 38.75 7.01
N GLY A 276 -3.59 37.98 7.04
CA GLY A 276 -3.57 36.54 7.22
C GLY A 276 -2.89 35.78 6.08
N VAL A 277 -3.13 36.17 4.82
CA VAL A 277 -2.46 35.59 3.64
C VAL A 277 -0.96 35.84 3.72
N LEU A 278 -0.53 37.10 3.91
CA LEU A 278 0.89 37.45 3.95
C LEU A 278 1.61 36.80 5.13
N ALA A 279 0.98 36.73 6.30
CA ALA A 279 1.49 35.97 7.42
C ALA A 279 1.70 34.49 7.07
N GLY A 280 0.71 33.85 6.42
CA GLY A 280 0.78 32.44 6.09
C GLY A 280 1.71 32.07 4.93
N VAL A 281 1.97 32.99 3.98
CA VAL A 281 2.98 32.80 2.93
C VAL A 281 4.39 32.69 3.52
N PHE A 282 4.66 33.41 4.62
CA PHE A 282 5.95 33.39 5.30
C PHE A 282 6.08 32.29 6.36
N GLN A 283 5.10 31.40 6.49
CA GLN A 283 5.13 30.25 7.39
C GLN A 283 6.40 29.36 7.25
N PRO A 284 6.91 29.01 6.05
CA PRO A 284 8.11 28.19 5.93
C PRO A 284 9.40 28.89 6.42
N LEU A 285 9.41 30.21 6.54
CA LEU A 285 10.55 30.99 7.06
C LEU A 285 10.54 31.13 8.60
N GLY A 286 9.54 30.56 9.27
CA GLY A 286 9.44 30.48 10.72
C GLY A 286 8.69 31.65 11.38
N LYS A 287 8.57 31.59 12.72
CA LYS A 287 7.66 32.43 13.51
C LYS A 287 7.86 33.94 13.38
N TYR A 288 9.10 34.37 13.17
CA TYR A 288 9.44 35.79 13.03
C TYR A 288 8.98 36.33 11.68
N ALA A 289 9.12 35.54 10.61
CA ALA A 289 8.70 35.93 9.27
C ALA A 289 7.18 36.05 9.17
N VAL A 290 6.42 35.16 9.83
CA VAL A 290 4.95 35.25 9.91
C VAL A 290 4.48 36.53 10.61
N ALA A 291 5.11 36.89 11.73
CA ALA A 291 4.78 38.11 12.45
C ALA A 291 5.07 39.38 11.61
N VAL A 292 6.22 39.41 10.94
CA VAL A 292 6.57 40.50 10.01
C VAL A 292 5.58 40.56 8.85
N GLY A 293 5.23 39.42 8.27
CA GLY A 293 4.21 39.31 7.22
C GLY A 293 2.84 39.83 7.63
N PHE A 294 2.41 39.53 8.85
CA PHE A 294 1.13 40.00 9.39
C PHE A 294 1.11 41.53 9.58
N VAL A 295 2.18 42.11 10.15
CA VAL A 295 2.30 43.56 10.32
C VAL A 295 2.37 44.27 8.97
N LEU A 296 3.13 43.73 8.01
CA LEU A 296 3.21 44.27 6.66
C LEU A 296 1.85 44.22 5.95
N GLY A 297 1.12 43.11 6.05
CA GLY A 297 -0.18 43.00 5.43
C GLY A 297 -1.24 43.93 6.02
N ASN A 298 -1.21 44.15 7.35
CA ASN A 298 -2.03 45.19 7.97
C ASN A 298 -1.62 46.60 7.51
N ALA A 299 -0.32 46.90 7.44
CA ALA A 299 0.17 48.19 6.97
C ALA A 299 -0.29 48.49 5.53
N ILE A 300 -0.14 47.52 4.62
CA ILE A 300 -0.62 47.64 3.23
C ILE A 300 -2.13 47.81 3.20
N GLY A 301 -2.87 46.99 3.95
CA GLY A 301 -4.34 47.05 3.99
C GLY A 301 -4.85 48.41 4.48
N VAL A 302 -4.30 48.92 5.57
CA VAL A 302 -4.71 50.21 6.15
C VAL A 302 -4.27 51.39 5.27
N MET A 303 -3.12 51.33 4.60
CA MET A 303 -2.68 52.39 3.67
C MET A 303 -3.58 52.53 2.44
N TYR A 304 -4.11 51.43 1.91
CA TYR A 304 -4.96 51.44 0.71
C TYR A 304 -6.44 51.60 1.01
N LEU A 305 -6.93 51.06 2.12
CA LEU A 305 -8.35 50.96 2.43
C LEU A 305 -8.78 51.85 3.61
N GLY A 306 -7.86 52.30 4.46
CA GLY A 306 -8.15 52.99 5.74
C GLY A 306 -8.18 54.52 5.67
N GLN A 307 -8.67 55.14 6.75
CA GLN A 307 -8.61 56.59 6.98
C GLN A 307 -7.42 56.97 7.90
N SER A 308 -6.78 58.11 7.64
CA SER A 308 -5.49 58.53 8.22
C SER A 308 -5.35 58.53 9.77
N PRO A 309 -6.38 58.89 10.57
CA PRO A 309 -6.18 59.05 12.03
C PRO A 309 -6.14 57.72 12.81
N GLU A 310 -6.57 56.59 12.25
CA GLU A 310 -6.61 55.29 12.96
C GLU A 310 -5.41 54.38 12.67
N LEU A 311 -4.55 54.79 11.72
CA LEU A 311 -3.45 53.97 11.21
C LEU A 311 -2.42 53.61 12.30
N LEU A 312 -2.03 54.57 13.14
CA LEU A 312 -1.07 54.33 14.23
C LEU A 312 -1.63 53.40 15.31
N ARG A 313 -2.95 53.45 15.56
CA ARG A 313 -3.61 52.61 16.56
C ARG A 313 -3.68 51.15 16.10
N VAL A 314 -4.15 50.89 14.88
CA VAL A 314 -4.25 49.54 14.32
C VAL A 314 -2.87 48.89 14.16
N LEU A 315 -1.84 49.67 13.76
CA LEU A 315 -0.46 49.17 13.69
C LEU A 315 0.11 48.85 15.06
N ALA A 316 -0.18 49.64 16.10
CA ALA A 316 0.25 49.34 17.45
C ALA A 316 -0.43 48.08 18.03
N GLU A 317 -1.75 47.91 17.82
CA GLU A 317 -2.50 46.73 18.26
C GLU A 317 -1.97 45.43 17.61
N THR A 318 -1.72 45.48 16.31
CA THR A 318 -1.20 44.34 15.54
C THR A 318 0.27 44.04 15.86
N ALA A 319 1.09 45.05 16.14
CA ALA A 319 2.46 44.87 16.61
C ALA A 319 2.52 44.24 18.02
N LEU A 320 1.68 44.69 18.95
CA LEU A 320 1.58 44.11 20.30
C LEU A 320 1.10 42.65 20.25
N ALA A 321 0.11 42.35 19.41
CA ALA A 321 -0.34 40.97 19.17
C ALA A 321 0.76 40.10 18.57
N SER A 322 1.58 40.65 17.67
CA SER A 322 2.73 39.96 17.07
C SER A 322 3.82 39.64 18.09
N VAL A 323 4.12 40.58 19.02
CA VAL A 323 5.04 40.34 20.14
C VAL A 323 4.49 39.25 21.08
N ALA A 324 3.19 39.28 21.39
CA ALA A 324 2.55 38.24 22.19
C ALA A 324 2.63 36.86 21.51
N ALA A 325 2.43 36.78 20.19
CA ALA A 325 2.56 35.56 19.42
C ALA A 325 3.99 34.98 19.44
N MET A 326 5.02 35.85 19.47
CA MET A 326 6.42 35.41 19.55
C MET A 326 6.79 34.79 20.89
N LEU A 327 6.13 35.23 21.97
CA LEU A 327 6.32 34.76 23.35
C LEU A 327 5.54 33.46 23.63
N LEU A 328 4.52 33.13 22.83
CA LEU A 328 3.81 31.86 22.97
C LEU A 328 4.73 30.67 22.61
N PRO A 329 4.79 29.60 23.44
CA PRO A 329 5.55 28.39 23.13
C PRO A 329 4.83 27.60 22.03
N THR A 330 5.11 27.95 20.77
CA THR A 330 4.50 27.33 19.58
C THR A 330 4.79 25.82 19.46
N ARG A 331 5.81 25.30 20.15
CA ARG A 331 6.12 23.85 20.22
C ARG A 331 4.95 22.97 20.66
N ARG A 332 3.96 23.49 21.42
CA ARG A 332 2.76 22.71 21.79
C ARG A 332 1.65 22.74 20.74
N LEU A 333 1.59 23.77 19.88
CA LEU A 333 0.63 23.83 18.77
C LEU A 333 1.10 22.95 17.59
N PHE A 334 2.40 22.93 17.32
CA PHE A 334 2.99 22.04 16.32
C PHE A 334 2.82 20.56 16.68
N LEU A 335 2.69 20.18 17.95
CA LEU A 335 2.44 18.78 18.33
C LEU A 335 1.09 18.23 17.85
N GLY A 336 0.09 19.08 17.59
CA GLY A 336 -1.20 18.64 17.05
C GLY A 336 -1.15 18.37 15.55
N GLN A 337 -0.27 19.07 14.83
CA GLN A 337 -0.04 18.87 13.40
C GLN A 337 1.15 18.00 13.08
N GLU A 338 2.13 17.83 13.95
CA GLU A 338 3.07 16.71 13.84
C GLU A 338 2.33 15.44 14.25
N ALA A 339 1.46 15.42 15.27
CA ALA A 339 0.61 14.24 15.48
C ALA A 339 -0.44 14.02 14.37
N ALA A 340 -0.94 15.08 13.71
CA ALA A 340 -1.87 14.94 12.57
C ALA A 340 -1.18 14.84 11.21
N ALA A 341 0.08 15.24 11.02
CA ALA A 341 0.89 15.01 9.83
C ALA A 341 1.69 13.71 9.95
N VAL A 342 2.00 13.25 11.17
CA VAL A 342 2.46 11.87 11.47
C VAL A 342 1.26 10.91 11.61
N ALA A 343 0.01 11.40 11.66
CA ALA A 343 -1.20 10.58 11.49
C ALA A 343 -1.86 10.72 10.10
N ALA A 344 -1.62 11.81 9.35
CA ALA A 344 -1.98 11.96 7.94
C ALA A 344 -0.89 11.45 7.01
N GLU A 345 0.37 11.40 7.46
CA GLU A 345 1.21 10.24 7.18
C GLU A 345 0.56 9.07 7.92
N SER A 346 -0.48 8.53 7.29
CA SER A 346 -0.58 7.07 7.20
C SER A 346 0.86 6.57 7.06
N PRO A 347 1.36 5.60 7.86
CA PRO A 347 2.71 5.09 7.64
C PRO A 347 2.74 4.78 6.16
N VAL A 348 3.48 5.58 5.37
CA VAL A 348 3.27 5.67 3.91
C VAL A 348 3.20 4.23 3.48
N SER A 349 1.98 3.78 3.14
CA SER A 349 1.75 2.34 3.06
C SER A 349 2.81 1.88 2.09
N ALA A 350 3.53 0.81 2.41
CA ALA A 350 4.49 0.28 1.45
C ALA A 350 3.83 0.20 0.06
N GLU A 351 2.51 -0.04 -0.01
CA GLU A 351 1.66 0.05 -1.20
C GLU A 351 1.66 1.41 -1.93
N GLN A 352 1.66 2.57 -1.25
CA GLN A 352 1.70 3.90 -1.89
C GLN A 352 3.07 4.26 -2.48
N LEU A 353 4.16 3.67 -1.99
CA LEU A 353 5.50 3.78 -2.60
C LEU A 353 5.76 2.69 -3.65
N ILE A 354 5.20 1.50 -3.44
CA ILE A 354 5.35 0.35 -4.34
C ILE A 354 4.49 0.53 -5.59
N ALA A 355 3.25 1.02 -5.50
CA ALA A 355 2.37 1.20 -6.66
C ALA A 355 3.00 2.04 -7.80
N PRO A 356 3.55 3.25 -7.56
CA PRO A 356 4.21 4.01 -8.62
C PRO A 356 5.53 3.36 -9.11
N ALA A 357 6.19 2.53 -8.30
CA ALA A 357 7.35 1.75 -8.74
C ALA A 357 6.95 0.56 -9.62
N LEU A 358 5.83 -0.10 -9.32
CA LEU A 358 5.26 -1.18 -10.12
C LEU A 358 4.78 -0.68 -11.47
N ASP A 359 4.10 0.47 -11.52
CA ASP A 359 3.71 1.08 -12.79
C ASP A 359 4.92 1.42 -13.66
N LYS A 360 6.02 1.93 -13.06
CA LYS A 360 7.27 2.16 -13.79
C LYS A 360 7.86 0.88 -14.38
N LEU A 361 7.85 -0.23 -13.62
CA LEU A 361 8.34 -1.52 -14.12
C LEU A 361 7.44 -2.08 -15.22
N LYS A 362 6.13 -1.89 -15.13
CA LYS A 362 5.18 -2.27 -16.19
C LYS A 362 5.43 -1.47 -17.47
N HIS A 363 5.62 -0.16 -17.36
CA HIS A 363 6.00 0.68 -18.50
C HIS A 363 7.34 0.25 -19.11
N LEU A 364 8.32 -0.17 -18.31
CA LEU A 364 9.58 -0.74 -18.82
C LEU A 364 9.32 -2.00 -19.65
N SER A 365 8.48 -2.91 -19.17
CA SER A 365 8.07 -4.10 -19.93
C SER A 365 7.44 -3.72 -21.28
N ASP A 366 6.51 -2.76 -21.30
CA ASP A 366 5.83 -2.32 -22.52
C ASP A 366 6.82 -1.70 -23.53
N MET A 367 7.79 -0.90 -23.05
CA MET A 367 8.84 -0.35 -23.90
C MET A 367 9.72 -1.43 -24.56
N PHE A 368 10.00 -2.54 -23.88
CA PHE A 368 10.73 -3.67 -24.48
C PHE A 368 9.94 -4.31 -25.62
N TYR A 369 8.61 -4.43 -25.48
CA TYR A 369 7.74 -4.90 -26.56
C TYR A 369 7.67 -3.92 -27.73
N ASP A 370 7.55 -2.62 -27.46
CA ASP A 370 7.53 -1.59 -28.51
C ASP A 370 8.83 -1.55 -29.31
N LEU A 371 9.97 -1.65 -28.63
CA LEU A 371 11.27 -1.79 -29.28
C LEU A 371 11.32 -3.05 -30.15
N ALA A 372 10.88 -4.20 -29.62
CA ALA A 372 10.87 -5.44 -30.37
C ALA A 372 10.05 -5.35 -31.67
N ASN A 373 8.90 -4.69 -31.62
CA ASN A 373 8.04 -4.44 -32.78
C ASN A 373 8.71 -3.48 -33.79
N ALA A 374 9.32 -2.39 -33.31
CA ALA A 374 10.03 -1.44 -34.16
C ALA A 374 11.19 -2.09 -34.94
N PHE A 375 11.91 -3.06 -34.33
CA PHE A 375 12.94 -3.83 -35.02
C PHE A 375 12.38 -4.86 -36.02
N GLY A 376 11.13 -5.31 -35.85
CA GLY A 376 10.48 -6.33 -36.67
C GLY A 376 9.86 -5.83 -37.99
N GLU A 377 9.45 -4.57 -38.09
CA GLU A 377 8.63 -4.07 -39.23
C GLU A 377 9.40 -3.73 -40.53
N ILE A 378 10.73 -3.75 -40.55
CA ILE A 378 11.53 -3.13 -41.64
C ILE A 378 11.72 -4.03 -42.90
N SER A 379 11.19 -5.26 -42.95
CA SER A 379 11.75 -6.29 -43.84
C SER A 379 11.18 -6.43 -45.25
N THR A 380 9.96 -5.97 -45.56
CA THR A 380 9.31 -6.29 -46.85
C THR A 380 9.55 -5.24 -47.93
N GLY A 381 9.21 -3.97 -47.68
CA GLY A 381 9.34 -2.89 -48.67
C GLY A 381 10.79 -2.53 -49.05
N ALA A 382 11.74 -2.73 -48.13
CA ALA A 382 13.16 -2.48 -48.40
C ALA A 382 13.73 -3.48 -49.43
N ARG A 383 13.23 -4.72 -49.46
CA ARG A 383 13.79 -5.80 -50.29
C ARG A 383 13.52 -5.63 -51.78
N GLU A 384 12.35 -5.10 -52.14
CA GLU A 384 11.98 -4.85 -53.53
C GLU A 384 12.77 -3.70 -54.13
N LYS A 385 12.85 -2.57 -53.42
CA LYS A 385 13.62 -1.39 -53.84
C LYS A 385 15.11 -1.70 -54.07
N MET A 386 15.68 -2.59 -53.26
CA MET A 386 17.09 -2.97 -53.40
C MET A 386 17.38 -3.83 -54.63
N LYS A 387 16.46 -4.69 -55.06
CA LYS A 387 16.62 -5.44 -56.32
C LYS A 387 16.64 -4.50 -57.52
N GLU A 388 15.80 -3.47 -57.47
CA GLU A 388 15.76 -2.44 -58.52
C GLU A 388 17.07 -1.64 -58.57
N ASP A 389 17.61 -1.23 -57.41
CA ASP A 389 18.90 -0.54 -57.32
C ASP A 389 20.07 -1.40 -57.83
N GLN A 390 20.07 -2.71 -57.55
CA GLN A 390 21.09 -3.64 -58.05
C GLN A 390 21.12 -3.69 -59.59
N VAL A 391 19.95 -3.81 -60.21
CA VAL A 391 19.82 -3.80 -61.68
C VAL A 391 20.28 -2.47 -62.25
N ASN A 392 19.91 -1.35 -61.63
CA ASN A 392 20.34 -0.02 -62.06
C ASN A 392 21.87 0.16 -61.97
N HIS A 393 22.49 -0.32 -60.90
CA HIS A 393 23.94 -0.27 -60.73
C HIS A 393 24.67 -1.16 -61.75
N LEU A 394 24.14 -2.34 -62.06
CA LEU A 394 24.67 -3.20 -63.12
C LEU A 394 24.63 -2.47 -64.47
N MET A 395 23.47 -1.92 -64.83
CA MET A 395 23.28 -1.22 -66.10
C MET A 395 24.19 0.00 -66.23
N ALA A 396 24.39 0.75 -65.14
CA ALA A 396 25.32 1.87 -65.09
C ALA A 396 26.79 1.44 -65.23
N ALA A 397 27.20 0.36 -64.57
CA ALA A 397 28.55 -0.17 -64.64
C ALA A 397 28.89 -0.67 -66.05
N VAL A 398 28.03 -1.51 -66.63
CA VAL A 398 28.18 -2.02 -68.01
C VAL A 398 28.11 -0.86 -69.01
N GLY A 399 27.16 0.06 -68.83
CA GLY A 399 27.00 1.24 -69.67
C GLY A 399 28.24 2.13 -69.73
N LYS A 400 28.93 2.30 -68.60
CA LYS A 400 30.13 3.15 -68.50
C LYS A 400 31.41 2.43 -68.93
N GLN A 401 31.63 1.19 -68.48
CA GLN A 401 32.90 0.48 -68.62
C GLN A 401 32.98 -0.37 -69.88
N VAL A 402 31.85 -0.83 -70.42
CA VAL A 402 31.80 -1.69 -71.61
C VAL A 402 31.20 -0.94 -72.81
N CYS A 403 30.04 -0.29 -72.63
CA CYS A 403 29.32 0.35 -73.73
C CYS A 403 29.72 1.81 -73.99
N GLY A 404 30.46 2.45 -73.08
CA GLY A 404 30.72 3.90 -73.11
C GLY A 404 31.40 4.36 -74.39
N GLU A 405 32.49 3.70 -74.77
CA GLU A 405 33.28 3.98 -75.99
C GLU A 405 32.98 2.98 -77.13
N CYS A 406 31.88 2.22 -77.04
CA CYS A 406 31.55 1.18 -78.02
C CYS A 406 30.92 1.75 -79.29
N GLN A 407 31.48 1.42 -80.46
CA GLN A 407 30.98 1.86 -81.77
C GLN A 407 29.57 1.35 -82.09
N ARG A 408 29.11 0.25 -81.45
CA ARG A 408 27.78 -0.36 -81.68
C ARG A 408 26.72 0.07 -80.65
N ARG A 409 27.01 1.07 -79.83
CA ARG A 409 26.12 1.52 -78.75
C ARG A 409 24.73 1.94 -79.26
N THR A 410 24.67 2.75 -80.31
CA THR A 410 23.43 3.24 -80.93
C THR A 410 22.53 2.08 -81.37
N GLN A 411 23.12 1.05 -81.99
CA GLN A 411 22.36 -0.11 -82.44
C GLN A 411 21.82 -0.95 -81.26
N CYS A 412 22.61 -1.16 -80.21
CA CYS A 412 22.19 -1.98 -79.07
C CYS A 412 21.14 -1.29 -78.17
N TRP A 413 21.26 0.04 -77.99
CA TRP A 413 20.45 0.79 -77.01
C TRP A 413 19.37 1.67 -77.61
N GLU A 414 19.42 2.05 -78.89
CA GLU A 414 18.34 2.81 -79.55
C GLU A 414 17.47 1.90 -80.42
N ASN A 415 18.07 0.99 -81.19
CA ASN A 415 17.32 0.12 -82.11
C ASN A 415 16.87 -1.21 -81.47
N ASP A 416 17.75 -1.88 -80.71
CA ASP A 416 17.48 -3.21 -80.11
C ASP A 416 17.38 -3.18 -78.57
N PHE A 417 16.97 -2.04 -77.99
CA PHE A 417 16.97 -1.80 -76.53
C PHE A 417 16.42 -2.98 -75.71
N TYR A 418 15.19 -3.42 -75.99
CA TYR A 418 14.52 -4.47 -75.22
C TYR A 418 15.27 -5.81 -75.28
N LYS A 419 15.77 -6.20 -76.45
CA LYS A 419 16.50 -7.46 -76.62
C LYS A 419 17.83 -7.43 -75.88
N THR A 420 18.56 -6.32 -75.98
CA THR A 420 19.84 -6.12 -75.27
C THR A 420 19.63 -6.11 -73.76
N TYR A 421 18.61 -5.39 -73.29
CA TYR A 421 18.29 -5.28 -71.87
C TYR A 421 17.93 -6.64 -71.26
N GLN A 422 17.05 -7.40 -71.91
CA GLN A 422 16.67 -8.73 -71.43
C GLN A 422 17.84 -9.72 -71.48
N ALA A 423 18.62 -9.71 -72.56
CA ALA A 423 19.83 -10.55 -72.68
C ALA A 423 20.87 -10.25 -71.58
N MET A 424 20.97 -9.00 -71.14
CA MET A 424 21.82 -8.61 -70.01
C MET A 424 21.29 -9.12 -68.67
N LEU A 425 19.98 -9.03 -68.42
CA LEU A 425 19.38 -9.57 -67.20
C LEU A 425 19.55 -11.10 -67.13
N ASP A 426 19.31 -11.81 -68.23
CA ASP A 426 19.48 -13.27 -68.31
C ASP A 426 20.94 -13.67 -68.05
N SER A 427 21.89 -12.94 -68.65
CA SER A 427 23.32 -13.19 -68.45
C SER A 427 23.77 -12.85 -67.02
N PHE A 428 23.16 -11.85 -66.39
CA PHE A 428 23.44 -11.50 -64.99
C PHE A 428 22.90 -12.55 -64.01
N ALA A 429 21.71 -13.10 -64.26
CA ALA A 429 21.16 -14.19 -63.47
C ALA A 429 22.09 -15.44 -63.50
N LEU A 430 22.69 -15.74 -64.65
CA LEU A 430 23.69 -16.81 -64.79
C LEU A 430 25.00 -16.50 -64.04
N ALA A 431 25.38 -15.23 -63.94
CA ALA A 431 26.52 -14.75 -63.16
C ALA A 431 26.28 -14.90 -61.65
N GLU A 432 25.09 -14.55 -61.16
CA GLU A 432 24.72 -14.76 -59.76
C GLU A 432 24.77 -16.25 -59.36
N ALA A 433 24.41 -17.14 -60.29
CA ALA A 433 24.55 -18.59 -60.12
C ALA A 433 26.00 -19.11 -60.21
N GLY A 434 26.99 -18.27 -60.54
CA GLY A 434 28.41 -18.63 -60.63
C GLY A 434 28.78 -19.42 -61.88
N SER A 435 28.00 -19.31 -62.96
CA SER A 435 28.15 -20.13 -64.18
C SER A 435 28.43 -19.30 -65.45
N LEU A 436 28.75 -18.02 -65.30
CA LEU A 436 28.95 -17.11 -66.42
C LEU A 436 30.32 -17.31 -67.08
N ASN A 437 30.30 -17.59 -68.37
CA ASN A 437 31.43 -17.68 -69.27
C ASN A 437 31.01 -17.07 -70.61
N VAL A 438 31.97 -16.74 -71.48
CA VAL A 438 31.67 -16.18 -72.82
C VAL A 438 30.71 -17.07 -73.63
N ARG A 439 30.75 -18.40 -73.42
CA ARG A 439 29.88 -19.39 -74.07
C ARG A 439 28.48 -19.54 -73.45
N SER A 440 28.28 -19.11 -72.20
CA SER A 440 26.97 -19.14 -71.52
C SER A 440 26.23 -17.81 -71.58
N LEU A 441 26.86 -16.76 -72.12
CA LEU A 441 26.22 -15.48 -72.41
C LEU A 441 25.02 -15.65 -73.35
N ALA A 442 23.98 -14.83 -73.19
CA ALA A 442 22.81 -14.86 -74.08
C ALA A 442 23.23 -14.69 -75.56
N LYS A 443 22.63 -15.48 -76.46
CA LYS A 443 23.01 -15.54 -77.90
C LYS A 443 23.11 -14.15 -78.56
N VAL A 444 22.16 -13.26 -78.22
CA VAL A 444 22.13 -11.88 -78.72
C VAL A 444 23.44 -11.14 -78.37
N LEU A 445 23.91 -11.25 -77.13
CA LEU A 445 25.16 -10.60 -76.68
C LEU A 445 26.40 -11.32 -77.21
N GLN A 446 26.34 -12.65 -77.43
CA GLN A 446 27.42 -13.41 -78.05
C GLN A 446 27.69 -12.99 -79.49
N GLU A 447 26.65 -12.61 -80.24
CA GLU A 447 26.77 -12.23 -81.65
C GLU A 447 27.02 -10.72 -81.81
N SER A 448 26.38 -9.89 -80.98
CA SER A 448 26.39 -8.43 -81.13
C SER A 448 27.53 -7.70 -80.40
N CYS A 449 27.94 -8.17 -79.22
CA CYS A 449 28.93 -7.49 -78.38
C CYS A 449 30.37 -7.68 -78.91
N SER A 450 31.12 -6.59 -79.05
CA SER A 450 32.54 -6.64 -79.46
C SER A 450 33.48 -6.93 -78.28
N ASN A 451 33.11 -6.56 -77.05
CA ASN A 451 33.93 -6.69 -75.84
C ASN A 451 33.37 -7.74 -74.87
N LYS A 452 33.27 -8.99 -75.34
CA LYS A 452 32.60 -10.09 -74.60
C LYS A 452 33.33 -10.50 -73.33
N GLU A 453 34.67 -10.54 -73.38
CA GLU A 453 35.52 -10.91 -72.25
C GLU A 453 35.39 -9.90 -71.11
N HIS A 454 35.55 -8.61 -71.44
CA HIS A 454 35.39 -7.52 -70.48
C HIS A 454 33.94 -7.41 -69.94
N LEU A 455 32.93 -7.71 -70.77
CA LEU A 455 31.54 -7.79 -70.30
C LEU A 455 31.36 -8.89 -69.24
N VAL A 456 31.88 -10.09 -69.49
CA VAL A 456 31.80 -11.21 -68.53
C VAL A 456 32.51 -10.87 -67.22
N GLU A 457 33.72 -10.27 -67.28
CA GLU A 457 34.47 -9.85 -66.09
C GLU A 457 33.69 -8.84 -65.23
N ILE A 458 33.11 -7.79 -65.84
CA ILE A 458 32.33 -6.80 -65.11
C ILE A 458 31.04 -7.41 -64.54
N MET A 459 30.37 -8.29 -65.27
CA MET A 459 29.16 -8.96 -64.81
C MET A 459 29.45 -9.91 -63.64
N ASP A 460 30.54 -10.67 -63.69
CA ASP A 460 30.97 -11.55 -62.61
C ASP A 460 31.37 -10.76 -61.36
N TRP A 461 32.14 -9.68 -61.52
CA TRP A 461 32.47 -8.77 -60.42
C TRP A 461 31.23 -8.16 -59.76
N MET A 462 30.26 -7.72 -60.56
CA MET A 462 28.98 -7.20 -60.06
C MET A 462 28.15 -8.28 -59.35
N ALA A 463 28.16 -9.51 -59.87
CA ALA A 463 27.46 -10.64 -59.26
C ALA A 463 28.11 -11.05 -57.92
N GLU A 464 29.44 -11.05 -57.81
CA GLU A 464 30.15 -11.33 -56.56
C GLU A 464 29.84 -10.27 -55.49
N LYS A 465 29.81 -9.00 -55.89
CA LYS A 465 29.40 -7.89 -55.03
C LYS A 465 27.93 -8.02 -54.59
N SER A 466 27.03 -8.44 -55.50
CA SER A 466 25.62 -8.73 -55.20
C SER A 466 25.47 -9.84 -54.15
N ARG A 467 26.16 -10.98 -54.34
CA ARG A 467 26.15 -12.12 -53.39
C ARG A 467 26.64 -11.71 -52.00
N SER A 468 27.74 -10.97 -51.94
CA SER A 468 28.29 -10.48 -50.67
C SER A 468 27.30 -9.58 -49.93
N ASN A 469 26.66 -8.65 -50.65
CA ASN A 469 25.63 -7.78 -50.08
C ASN A 469 24.39 -8.56 -49.60
N LEU A 470 23.92 -9.53 -50.38
CA LEU A 470 22.80 -10.41 -50.01
C LEU A 470 23.13 -11.25 -48.78
N TYR A 471 24.36 -11.78 -48.67
CA TYR A 471 24.81 -12.51 -47.48
C TYR A 471 24.76 -11.62 -46.23
N TRP A 472 25.35 -10.43 -46.29
CA TRP A 472 25.35 -9.49 -45.15
C TRP A 472 23.94 -9.04 -44.77
N GLN A 473 23.05 -8.82 -45.76
CA GLN A 473 21.64 -8.51 -45.49
C GLN A 473 20.90 -9.65 -44.82
N LYS A 474 21.09 -10.88 -45.30
CA LYS A 474 20.51 -12.06 -44.66
C LYS A 474 21.00 -12.16 -43.22
N LYS A 475 22.31 -12.02 -42.99
CA LYS A 475 22.89 -12.03 -41.65
C LYS A 475 22.35 -10.91 -40.75
N LEU A 476 22.17 -9.70 -41.29
CA LEU A 476 21.54 -8.58 -40.57
C LEU A 476 20.08 -8.86 -40.24
N THR A 477 19.36 -9.54 -41.12
CA THR A 477 17.96 -9.91 -40.88
C THR A 477 17.85 -10.98 -39.80
N ASP A 478 18.67 -12.02 -39.90
CA ASP A 478 18.73 -13.11 -38.91
C ASP A 478 19.13 -12.58 -37.52
N THR A 479 20.13 -11.68 -37.45
CA THR A 479 20.54 -11.05 -36.19
C THR A 479 19.48 -10.11 -35.62
N ARG A 480 18.77 -9.34 -36.45
CA ARG A 480 17.63 -8.52 -36.01
C ARG A 480 16.52 -9.37 -35.43
N GLN A 481 16.16 -10.47 -36.11
CA GLN A 481 15.13 -11.39 -35.62
C GLN A 481 15.52 -11.98 -34.25
N MET A 482 16.78 -12.39 -34.08
CA MET A 482 17.31 -12.86 -32.80
C MET A 482 17.18 -11.79 -31.70
N VAL A 483 17.56 -10.54 -31.98
CA VAL A 483 17.44 -9.43 -31.01
C VAL A 483 15.98 -9.13 -30.68
N THR A 484 15.08 -9.17 -31.66
CA THR A 484 13.63 -9.00 -31.44
C THR A 484 13.09 -10.06 -30.47
N GLU A 485 13.45 -11.32 -30.65
CA GLU A 485 13.03 -12.39 -29.73
C GLU A 485 13.64 -12.20 -28.33
N GLN A 486 14.89 -11.75 -28.23
CA GLN A 486 15.52 -11.43 -26.94
C GLN A 486 14.83 -10.28 -26.20
N LEU A 487 14.44 -9.22 -26.91
CA LEU A 487 13.72 -8.09 -26.32
C LEU A 487 12.33 -8.51 -25.82
N LYS A 488 11.60 -9.32 -26.59
CA LYS A 488 10.30 -9.90 -26.18
C LYS A 488 10.43 -10.76 -24.92
N ALA A 489 11.42 -11.65 -24.89
CA ALA A 489 11.66 -12.51 -23.73
C ALA A 489 12.05 -11.70 -22.48
N THR A 490 12.82 -10.62 -22.63
CA THR A 490 13.15 -9.71 -21.53
C THR A 490 11.91 -8.97 -21.00
N GLY A 491 11.07 -8.46 -21.91
CA GLY A 491 9.78 -7.87 -21.54
C GLY A 491 8.89 -8.85 -20.79
N LEU A 492 8.81 -10.10 -21.25
CA LEU A 492 8.05 -11.16 -20.59
C LEU A 492 8.55 -11.47 -19.18
N ILE A 493 9.87 -11.48 -18.95
CA ILE A 493 10.46 -11.64 -17.61
C ILE A 493 10.01 -10.49 -16.69
N LEU A 494 10.13 -9.24 -17.13
CA LEU A 494 9.69 -8.08 -16.35
C LEU A 494 8.19 -8.11 -16.05
N HIS A 495 7.39 -8.51 -17.03
CA HIS A 495 5.95 -8.70 -16.88
C HIS A 495 5.61 -9.75 -15.82
N ASN A 496 6.27 -10.92 -15.89
CA ASN A 496 6.07 -12.01 -14.93
C ASN A 496 6.44 -11.59 -13.50
N LEU A 497 7.55 -10.88 -13.32
CA LEU A 497 8.00 -10.41 -12.01
C LEU A 497 7.07 -9.34 -11.42
N THR A 498 6.59 -8.40 -12.23
CA THR A 498 5.70 -7.32 -11.78
C THR A 498 4.30 -7.82 -11.41
N HIS A 499 3.77 -8.79 -12.15
CA HIS A 499 2.46 -9.38 -11.85
C HIS A 499 2.40 -9.99 -10.44
N GLN A 500 3.52 -10.48 -9.93
CA GLN A 500 3.55 -11.14 -8.63
C GLN A 500 3.78 -10.20 -7.44
N MET A 501 4.46 -9.08 -7.63
CA MET A 501 4.58 -8.06 -6.58
C MET A 501 3.20 -7.48 -6.19
N ASN A 502 2.21 -7.51 -7.10
CA ASN A 502 0.81 -7.18 -6.81
C ASN A 502 0.08 -8.21 -5.92
N LYS A 503 0.67 -9.39 -5.67
CA LYS A 503 0.05 -10.49 -4.90
C LYS A 503 0.54 -10.59 -3.45
N GLU A 504 1.42 -9.70 -2.98
CA GLU A 504 1.90 -9.72 -1.59
C GLU A 504 0.74 -9.64 -0.57
N PRO A 505 0.90 -10.24 0.62
CA PRO A 505 -0.22 -10.73 1.41
C PRO A 505 -1.08 -9.58 1.91
N ARG A 506 -2.35 -9.57 1.48
CA ARG A 506 -3.40 -8.76 2.10
C ARG A 506 -3.31 -8.93 3.62
N SER A 507 -2.96 -7.84 4.31
CA SER A 507 -3.17 -7.73 5.74
C SER A 507 -4.67 -7.94 5.98
N ASP A 508 -5.02 -9.00 6.72
CA ASP A 508 -6.42 -9.26 7.02
C ASP A 508 -6.86 -8.30 8.13
N THR A 509 -7.25 -7.10 7.69
CA THR A 509 -7.71 -6.02 8.58
C THR A 509 -8.96 -6.41 9.36
N GLU A 510 -9.76 -7.37 8.86
CA GLU A 510 -10.95 -7.87 9.53
C GLU A 510 -10.58 -8.82 10.68
N LEU A 511 -9.66 -9.74 10.45
CA LEU A 511 -9.06 -10.58 11.49
C LEU A 511 -8.32 -9.73 12.53
N ALA A 512 -7.51 -8.75 12.11
CA ALA A 512 -6.80 -7.85 13.02
C ALA A 512 -7.75 -7.06 13.94
N ARG A 513 -8.86 -6.54 13.38
CA ARG A 513 -9.91 -5.86 14.15
C ARG A 513 -10.61 -6.81 15.10
N SER A 514 -10.83 -8.06 14.69
CA SER A 514 -11.45 -9.10 15.51
C SER A 514 -10.56 -9.50 16.69
N VAL A 515 -9.24 -9.64 16.46
CA VAL A 515 -8.23 -9.84 17.52
C VAL A 515 -8.25 -8.67 18.50
N GLN A 516 -8.23 -7.43 18.01
CA GLN A 516 -8.26 -6.26 18.87
C GLN A 516 -9.53 -6.19 19.74
N LYS A 517 -10.71 -6.42 19.15
CA LYS A 517 -11.99 -6.43 19.87
C LYS A 517 -12.04 -7.53 20.93
N ARG A 518 -11.63 -8.76 20.61
CA ARG A 518 -11.64 -9.86 21.58
C ARG A 518 -10.62 -9.66 22.69
N CYS A 519 -9.43 -9.13 22.41
CA CYS A 519 -8.46 -8.79 23.45
C CYS A 519 -8.98 -7.72 24.42
N ALA A 520 -9.69 -6.70 23.92
CA ALA A 520 -10.31 -5.68 24.76
C ALA A 520 -11.38 -6.22 25.72
N LEU A 521 -12.13 -7.27 25.31
CA LEU A 521 -13.12 -7.94 26.17
C LEU A 521 -12.48 -8.67 27.37
N VAL A 522 -11.19 -9.02 27.27
CA VAL A 522 -10.42 -9.69 28.35
C VAL A 522 -9.52 -8.68 29.07
N GLU A 523 -9.86 -7.38 29.03
CA GLU A 523 -9.12 -6.28 29.67
C GLU A 523 -7.64 -6.17 29.24
N CYS A 524 -7.29 -6.72 28.08
CA CYS A 524 -5.96 -6.64 27.50
C CYS A 524 -5.95 -5.70 26.29
N ASP A 525 -5.67 -4.42 26.54
CA ASP A 525 -5.50 -3.43 25.46
C ASP A 525 -4.29 -3.79 24.58
N VAL A 526 -4.58 -4.12 23.31
CA VAL A 526 -3.58 -4.34 22.28
C VAL A 526 -3.63 -3.23 21.24
N SER A 527 -2.45 -2.77 20.83
CA SER A 527 -2.22 -1.75 19.81
C SER A 527 -1.36 -2.32 18.68
N ASN A 528 -1.41 -1.70 17.50
CA ASN A 528 -0.64 -2.10 16.31
C ASN A 528 -0.81 -3.60 15.96
N VAL A 529 -2.06 -4.08 15.95
CA VAL A 529 -2.35 -5.46 15.54
C VAL A 529 -2.25 -5.56 14.02
N GLN A 530 -1.34 -6.40 13.55
CA GLN A 530 -1.18 -6.74 12.15
C GLN A 530 -1.30 -8.25 12.00
N VAL A 531 -2.17 -8.68 11.09
CA VAL A 531 -2.33 -10.09 10.73
C VAL A 531 -1.98 -10.21 9.26
N SER A 532 -0.91 -10.93 8.96
CA SER A 532 -0.41 -11.14 7.61
C SER A 532 -0.20 -12.62 7.33
N GLY A 533 -0.18 -12.98 6.05
CA GLY A 533 0.03 -14.35 5.60
C GLY A 533 -1.25 -15.07 5.21
N ARG A 534 -1.09 -16.32 4.78
CA ARG A 534 -2.17 -17.25 4.41
C ARG A 534 -2.30 -18.31 5.50
N ARG A 535 -3.37 -19.11 5.43
CA ARG A 535 -3.61 -20.23 6.34
C ARG A 535 -2.41 -21.19 6.35
N GLY A 536 -1.83 -21.47 7.51
CA GLY A 536 -0.57 -22.22 7.71
C GLY A 536 0.68 -21.34 7.89
N ALA A 537 0.62 -20.08 7.42
CA ALA A 537 1.71 -19.10 7.36
C ALA A 537 1.44 -17.88 8.24
N THR A 538 0.33 -17.91 8.95
CA THR A 538 -0.25 -16.73 9.58
C THR A 538 0.75 -16.16 10.58
N THR A 539 1.09 -14.88 10.38
CA THR A 539 1.91 -14.11 11.30
C THR A 539 1.04 -13.03 11.91
N VAL A 540 0.96 -13.03 13.23
CA VAL A 540 0.21 -12.03 14.01
C VAL A 540 1.19 -11.24 14.85
N GLU A 541 1.32 -9.96 14.55
CA GLU A 541 2.15 -9.04 15.33
C GLU A 541 1.25 -8.08 16.08
N LEU A 542 1.53 -7.89 17.38
CA LEU A 542 0.80 -6.93 18.18
C LEU A 542 1.65 -6.38 19.32
N THR A 543 1.25 -5.20 19.80
CA THR A 543 1.86 -4.57 20.97
C THR A 543 0.88 -4.51 22.12
N LYS A 544 1.37 -4.73 23.34
CA LYS A 544 0.56 -4.60 24.54
C LYS A 544 1.32 -3.88 25.65
N LYS A 545 0.58 -3.39 26.65
CA LYS A 545 1.16 -2.78 27.84
C LYS A 545 2.02 -3.81 28.63
N PRO A 546 3.10 -3.38 29.29
CA PRO A 546 3.94 -4.26 30.10
C PRO A 546 3.13 -4.90 31.23
N CYS A 547 3.26 -6.22 31.39
CA CYS A 547 2.42 -6.98 32.32
C CYS A 547 3.17 -7.51 33.55
N ASN A 548 4.31 -6.90 33.92
CA ASN A 548 5.06 -7.19 35.15
C ASN A 548 5.14 -8.70 35.51
N HIS A 549 5.49 -9.54 34.53
CA HIS A 549 5.62 -11.00 34.64
C HIS A 549 4.34 -11.81 34.90
N SER A 550 3.14 -11.24 34.73
CA SER A 550 1.85 -11.98 34.78
C SER A 550 1.66 -13.01 33.65
N ARG A 551 2.55 -13.00 32.65
CA ARG A 551 2.53 -13.90 31.46
C ARG A 551 1.20 -13.92 30.69
N GLU A 552 0.43 -12.84 30.74
CA GLU A 552 -0.79 -12.66 29.93
C GLU A 552 -0.60 -12.94 28.44
N CYS A 553 0.59 -12.66 27.90
CA CYS A 553 0.92 -12.96 26.50
C CYS A 553 0.77 -14.44 26.16
N ILE A 554 1.19 -15.34 27.06
CA ILE A 554 1.13 -16.79 26.88
C ILE A 554 -0.22 -17.34 27.32
N ASN A 555 -0.75 -16.86 28.45
CA ASN A 555 -1.92 -17.46 29.09
C ASN A 555 -3.25 -16.97 28.50
N THR A 556 -3.28 -15.75 27.95
CA THR A 556 -4.52 -15.10 27.52
C THR A 556 -4.49 -14.76 26.03
N VAL A 557 -3.47 -14.02 25.59
CA VAL A 557 -3.44 -13.49 24.21
C VAL A 557 -3.18 -14.61 23.20
N LEU A 558 -2.19 -15.49 23.45
CA LEU A 558 -1.86 -16.57 22.52
C LEU A 558 -3.03 -17.56 22.27
N PRO A 559 -3.74 -18.10 23.29
CA PRO A 559 -4.88 -18.99 23.06
C PRO A 559 -6.03 -18.30 22.34
N LEU A 560 -6.28 -17.02 22.64
CA LEU A 560 -7.35 -16.25 22.02
C LEU A 560 -7.07 -15.97 20.54
N VAL A 561 -5.84 -15.62 20.20
CA VAL A 561 -5.43 -15.42 18.80
C VAL A 561 -5.42 -16.77 18.06
N ALA A 562 -4.94 -17.84 18.68
CA ALA A 562 -4.97 -19.19 18.09
C ALA A 562 -6.40 -19.67 17.80
N ASP A 563 -7.36 -19.39 18.68
CA ASP A 563 -8.79 -19.68 18.45
C ASP A 563 -9.37 -18.83 17.31
N LEU A 564 -9.04 -17.55 17.24
CA LEU A 564 -9.52 -16.68 16.16
C LEU A 564 -8.99 -17.09 14.79
N VAL A 565 -7.70 -17.43 14.71
CA VAL A 565 -7.02 -17.84 13.48
C VAL A 565 -7.34 -19.31 13.14
N GLN A 566 -7.80 -20.10 14.11
CA GLN A 566 -8.02 -21.56 14.01
C GLN A 566 -6.74 -22.33 13.66
N GLU A 567 -5.60 -21.87 14.19
CA GLU A 567 -4.27 -22.44 13.95
C GLU A 567 -3.47 -22.54 15.25
N LYS A 568 -2.55 -23.51 15.31
CA LYS A 568 -1.59 -23.60 16.41
C LYS A 568 -0.44 -22.64 16.16
N LEU A 569 -0.21 -21.71 17.09
CA LEU A 569 0.79 -20.65 16.96
C LEU A 569 1.92 -20.82 17.98
N THR A 570 3.16 -20.50 17.59
CA THR A 570 4.29 -20.21 18.48
C THR A 570 4.34 -18.72 18.78
N LEU A 571 4.69 -18.36 20.02
CA LEU A 571 4.84 -16.98 20.45
C LEU A 571 6.31 -16.63 20.67
N GLU A 572 6.79 -15.60 19.99
CA GLU A 572 8.01 -14.86 20.32
C GLU A 572 7.63 -13.55 21.01
N SER A 573 8.02 -13.38 22.27
CA SER A 573 7.68 -12.19 23.05
C SER A 573 8.93 -11.39 23.43
N GLN A 574 8.96 -10.12 23.00
CA GLN A 574 9.89 -9.12 23.53
C GLN A 574 9.20 -8.35 24.64
N CYS A 575 9.48 -8.72 25.89
CA CYS A 575 8.88 -8.09 27.05
C CYS A 575 9.30 -6.62 27.19
N GLY A 576 8.30 -5.76 27.36
CA GLY A 576 8.47 -4.34 27.64
C GLY A 576 8.82 -4.05 29.09
N ASN A 577 9.07 -2.78 29.42
CA ASN A 577 9.38 -2.34 30.77
C ASN A 577 8.47 -1.16 31.15
N SER A 578 7.69 -1.34 32.22
CA SER A 578 6.75 -0.34 32.73
C SER A 578 7.44 0.96 33.17
N VAL A 579 8.66 0.88 33.73
CA VAL A 579 9.41 2.05 34.23
C VAL A 579 9.94 2.91 33.08
N LYS A 580 10.31 2.28 31.96
CA LYS A 580 10.82 2.97 30.75
C LYS A 580 9.72 3.25 29.72
N ASN A 581 8.46 3.02 30.06
CA ASN A 581 7.30 3.12 29.18
C ASN A 581 7.49 2.39 27.83
N LYS A 582 8.19 1.25 27.84
CA LYS A 582 8.42 0.43 26.63
C LYS A 582 7.34 -0.67 26.57
N PRO A 583 6.53 -0.76 25.51
CA PRO A 583 5.49 -1.79 25.38
C PRO A 583 6.11 -3.18 25.13
N CYS A 584 5.34 -4.23 25.42
CA CYS A 584 5.67 -5.59 24.98
C CYS A 584 5.35 -5.73 23.49
N ARG A 585 6.27 -6.29 22.70
CA ARG A 585 6.02 -6.71 21.31
C ARG A 585 5.85 -8.22 21.29
N LEU A 586 4.74 -8.68 20.72
CA LEU A 586 4.44 -10.10 20.55
C LEU A 586 4.38 -10.40 19.05
N SER A 587 5.13 -11.40 18.60
CA SER A 587 5.03 -11.98 17.27
C SER A 587 4.59 -13.43 17.42
N MET A 588 3.45 -13.77 16.83
CA MET A 588 2.91 -15.13 16.82
C MET A 588 2.98 -15.66 15.39
N GLN A 589 3.46 -16.89 15.22
CA GLN A 589 3.62 -17.53 13.92
C GLN A 589 3.06 -18.95 13.97
N ALA A 590 2.49 -19.45 12.88
CA ALA A 590 2.01 -20.82 12.81
C ALA A 590 3.11 -21.86 13.08
N ILE A 591 2.79 -22.92 13.83
CA ILE A 591 3.72 -24.01 14.15
C ILE A 591 3.99 -24.83 12.88
N GLN A 592 5.25 -24.87 12.45
CA GLN A 592 5.72 -25.85 11.48
C GLN A 592 5.61 -27.26 12.07
N ARG A 593 4.82 -28.13 11.42
CA ARG A 593 4.58 -29.50 11.89
C ARG A 593 5.70 -30.45 11.51
N PHE A 594 6.42 -30.15 10.44
CA PHE A 594 7.47 -30.99 9.90
C PHE A 594 8.79 -30.22 9.71
N ARG A 595 9.89 -30.97 9.68
CA ARG A 595 11.21 -30.56 9.21
C ARG A 595 11.65 -31.53 8.11
N ILE A 596 12.54 -31.09 7.24
CA ILE A 596 13.09 -31.92 6.17
C ILE A 596 14.54 -32.22 6.50
N GLU A 597 14.90 -33.49 6.42
CA GLU A 597 16.28 -33.96 6.46
C GLU A 597 16.68 -34.44 5.08
N THR A 598 17.86 -34.08 4.60
CA THR A 598 18.28 -34.35 3.22
C THR A 598 19.58 -35.11 3.15
N GLY A 599 19.78 -35.79 2.03
CA GLY A 599 21.02 -36.47 1.68
C GLY A 599 21.23 -36.40 0.18
N ILE A 600 22.45 -36.14 -0.26
CA ILE A 600 22.79 -35.92 -1.66
C ILE A 600 24.03 -36.74 -1.99
N ALA A 601 24.00 -37.43 -3.13
CA ALA A 601 25.15 -38.15 -3.67
C ALA A 601 25.21 -37.91 -5.18
N TYR A 602 26.40 -37.64 -5.70
CA TYR A 602 26.62 -37.43 -7.14
C TYR A 602 27.94 -38.04 -7.62
N ALA A 603 28.01 -38.39 -8.91
CA ALA A 603 29.21 -38.89 -9.57
C ALA A 603 29.29 -38.41 -11.02
N ALA A 604 30.45 -37.88 -11.41
CA ALA A 604 30.69 -37.38 -12.76
C ALA A 604 31.05 -38.50 -13.77
N LYS A 605 30.70 -38.26 -15.04
CA LYS A 605 31.01 -39.06 -16.23
C LYS A 605 32.47 -38.88 -16.66
N GLY A 606 33.39 -39.56 -15.97
CA GLY A 606 34.80 -39.67 -16.40
C GLY A 606 35.60 -38.34 -16.42
N GLN A 607 35.06 -37.24 -15.89
CA GLN A 607 35.70 -35.92 -15.75
C GLN A 607 35.74 -35.47 -14.28
N GLU A 608 36.41 -34.33 -13.99
CA GLU A 608 36.44 -33.73 -12.64
C GLU A 608 35.11 -33.08 -12.22
N GLN A 609 34.25 -32.69 -13.17
CA GLN A 609 33.03 -31.92 -12.90
C GLN A 609 31.77 -32.62 -13.44
N CYS A 610 30.73 -32.68 -12.60
CA CYS A 610 29.42 -33.24 -12.89
C CYS A 610 28.54 -32.19 -13.61
N GLY A 611 27.91 -32.56 -14.71
CA GLY A 611 26.95 -31.74 -15.46
C GLY A 611 25.62 -31.54 -14.75
N ASP A 612 25.22 -32.44 -13.86
CA ASP A 612 24.05 -32.30 -12.99
C ASP A 612 24.28 -31.29 -11.86
N SER A 613 23.23 -30.56 -11.50
CA SER A 613 23.18 -29.70 -10.31
C SER A 613 21.93 -29.97 -9.48
N CYS A 614 22.05 -29.92 -8.16
CA CYS A 614 20.90 -29.99 -7.26
C CYS A 614 21.00 -28.95 -6.13
N SER A 615 19.86 -28.54 -5.60
CA SER A 615 19.77 -27.63 -4.45
C SER A 615 18.54 -27.94 -3.62
N VAL A 616 18.61 -27.59 -2.34
CA VAL A 616 17.50 -27.63 -1.40
C VAL A 616 17.39 -26.25 -0.78
N ALA A 617 16.28 -25.57 -1.05
CA ALA A 617 16.11 -24.18 -0.66
C ALA A 617 14.73 -23.93 -0.03
N PRO A 618 14.63 -23.08 1.00
CA PRO A 618 13.34 -22.61 1.48
C PRO A 618 12.70 -21.69 0.42
N VAL A 619 11.46 -21.98 0.02
CA VAL A 619 10.65 -21.06 -0.81
C VAL A 619 10.13 -19.94 0.06
N ASN A 620 9.61 -20.31 1.24
CA ASN A 620 9.19 -19.36 2.26
C ASN A 620 9.33 -20.04 3.63
N LYS A 621 8.74 -19.46 4.68
CA LYS A 621 8.77 -20.07 6.01
C LYS A 621 8.07 -21.43 6.09
N GLU A 622 7.24 -21.83 5.13
CA GLU A 622 6.44 -23.05 5.22
C GLU A 622 6.84 -24.09 4.21
N LYS A 623 7.35 -23.68 3.05
CA LYS A 623 7.62 -24.54 1.90
C LYS A 623 9.12 -24.67 1.67
N VAL A 624 9.55 -25.89 1.40
CA VAL A 624 10.92 -26.21 0.99
C VAL A 624 10.87 -26.78 -0.42
N ALA A 625 11.72 -26.27 -1.30
CA ALA A 625 11.91 -26.80 -2.64
C ALA A 625 13.14 -27.71 -2.68
N LEU A 626 12.96 -28.90 -3.23
CA LEU A 626 14.01 -29.79 -3.70
C LEU A 626 14.12 -29.59 -5.20
N MET A 627 15.32 -29.36 -5.71
CA MET A 627 15.55 -29.06 -7.12
C MET A 627 16.71 -29.88 -7.66
N LEU A 628 16.54 -30.44 -8.85
CA LEU A 628 17.55 -31.17 -9.60
C LEU A 628 17.46 -30.76 -11.07
N SER A 629 18.60 -30.51 -11.70
CA SER A 629 18.70 -30.13 -13.10
C SER A 629 19.85 -30.87 -13.75
N ASP A 630 19.55 -31.53 -14.87
CA ASP A 630 20.54 -32.14 -15.75
C ASP A 630 20.79 -31.17 -16.92
N GLY A 631 22.05 -30.77 -17.10
CA GLY A 631 22.48 -29.89 -18.18
C GLY A 631 22.80 -30.72 -19.41
N MET A 632 22.11 -30.47 -20.53
CA MET A 632 22.37 -31.22 -21.76
C MET A 632 23.78 -30.90 -22.30
N GLY A 633 24.60 -31.92 -22.53
CA GLY A 633 25.96 -31.77 -23.07
C GLY A 633 26.97 -32.62 -22.32
N SER A 634 28.22 -32.14 -22.21
CA SER A 634 29.23 -32.81 -21.39
C SER A 634 30.23 -31.82 -20.81
N GLY A 635 30.63 -32.07 -19.56
CA GLY A 635 31.71 -31.33 -18.89
C GLY A 635 31.30 -29.97 -18.35
N GLU A 636 32.25 -29.03 -18.33
CA GLU A 636 32.14 -27.73 -17.65
C GLU A 636 30.97 -26.86 -18.14
N GLN A 637 30.60 -26.97 -19.42
CA GLN A 637 29.49 -26.18 -19.98
C GLN A 637 28.14 -26.63 -19.44
N ALA A 638 27.86 -27.93 -19.45
CA ALA A 638 26.65 -28.52 -18.87
C ALA A 638 26.53 -28.19 -17.37
N ALA A 639 27.65 -28.28 -16.64
CA ALA A 639 27.70 -27.95 -15.22
C ALA A 639 27.38 -26.47 -14.95
N LYS A 640 27.87 -25.54 -15.78
CA LYS A 640 27.57 -24.11 -15.67
C LYS A 640 26.09 -23.82 -15.94
N GLU A 641 25.49 -24.52 -16.89
CA GLU A 641 24.09 -24.31 -17.28
C GLU A 641 23.10 -24.83 -16.22
N SER A 642 23.29 -26.06 -15.75
CA SER A 642 22.47 -26.63 -14.68
C SER A 642 22.63 -25.83 -13.39
N ALA A 643 23.86 -25.44 -13.02
CA ALA A 643 24.12 -24.65 -11.82
C ALA A 643 23.51 -23.25 -11.89
N MET A 644 23.58 -22.59 -13.06
CA MET A 644 22.95 -21.27 -13.25
C MET A 644 21.43 -21.36 -13.14
N THR A 645 20.83 -22.38 -13.76
CA THR A 645 19.39 -22.63 -13.73
C THR A 645 18.89 -22.83 -12.30
N ILE A 646 19.52 -23.75 -11.55
CA ILE A 646 19.18 -24.03 -10.15
C ILE A 646 19.38 -22.79 -9.27
N LYS A 647 20.51 -22.09 -9.42
CA LYS A 647 20.81 -20.91 -8.60
C LYS A 647 19.86 -19.74 -8.86
N PHE A 648 19.42 -19.56 -10.12
CA PHE A 648 18.48 -18.51 -10.44
C PHE A 648 17.07 -18.83 -9.92
N LEU A 649 16.64 -20.09 -10.10
CA LEU A 649 15.37 -20.59 -9.58
C LEU A 649 15.32 -20.52 -8.04
N GLU A 650 16.39 -20.92 -7.36
CA GLU A 650 16.57 -20.79 -5.91
C GLU A 650 16.39 -19.34 -5.44
N ARG A 651 16.99 -18.37 -6.15
CA ARG A 651 16.88 -16.94 -5.82
C ARG A 651 15.47 -16.42 -5.98
N LEU A 652 14.77 -16.79 -7.06
CA LEU A 652 13.38 -16.39 -7.28
C LEU A 652 12.47 -16.99 -6.20
N LEU A 653 12.59 -18.30 -5.94
CA LEU A 653 11.78 -18.95 -4.91
C LEU A 653 12.06 -18.37 -3.52
N SER A 654 13.33 -18.18 -3.15
CA SER A 654 13.73 -17.59 -1.86
C SER A 654 13.28 -16.12 -1.69
N ALA A 655 13.11 -15.40 -2.80
CA ALA A 655 12.55 -14.05 -2.82
C ALA A 655 11.01 -14.03 -2.74
N GLY A 656 10.35 -15.21 -2.62
CA GLY A 656 8.91 -15.34 -2.50
C GLY A 656 8.16 -15.40 -3.83
N TYR A 657 8.85 -15.60 -4.95
CA TYR A 657 8.19 -15.76 -6.25
C TYR A 657 7.37 -17.08 -6.31
N ASP A 658 6.20 -17.02 -6.95
CA ASP A 658 5.26 -18.09 -7.21
C ASP A 658 5.97 -19.06 -8.14
N VAL A 659 5.81 -20.35 -7.89
CA VAL A 659 6.55 -21.42 -8.55
C VAL A 659 6.42 -21.34 -10.07
N ASP A 660 5.18 -21.21 -10.56
CA ASP A 660 4.89 -21.09 -11.98
C ASP A 660 5.57 -19.88 -12.62
N VAL A 661 5.60 -18.76 -11.90
CA VAL A 661 6.23 -17.50 -12.35
C VAL A 661 7.74 -17.67 -12.40
N ALA A 662 8.33 -18.31 -11.38
CA ALA A 662 9.76 -18.56 -11.30
C ALA A 662 10.23 -19.47 -12.45
N VAL A 663 9.52 -20.57 -12.70
CA VAL A 663 9.84 -21.49 -13.79
C VAL A 663 9.67 -20.84 -15.16
N LYS A 664 8.58 -20.10 -15.39
CA LYS A 664 8.38 -19.36 -16.65
C LYS A 664 9.48 -18.32 -16.87
N THR A 665 9.89 -17.62 -15.82
CA THR A 665 10.98 -16.64 -15.88
C THR A 665 12.32 -17.29 -16.23
N VAL A 666 12.63 -18.44 -15.62
CA VAL A 666 13.83 -19.22 -15.95
C VAL A 666 13.77 -19.71 -17.40
N ASN A 667 12.61 -20.20 -17.87
CA ASN A 667 12.43 -20.61 -19.26
C ASN A 667 12.72 -19.46 -20.23
N SER A 668 12.10 -18.30 -20.02
CA SER A 668 12.32 -17.12 -20.84
C SER A 668 13.78 -16.66 -20.81
N MET A 669 14.47 -16.79 -19.67
CA MET A 669 15.90 -16.47 -19.56
C MET A 669 16.76 -17.44 -20.38
N LEU A 670 16.50 -18.75 -20.31
CA LEU A 670 17.23 -19.74 -21.09
C LEU A 670 17.02 -19.53 -22.60
N MET A 671 15.83 -19.10 -23.02
CA MET A 671 15.54 -18.75 -24.41
C MET A 671 16.30 -17.52 -24.94
N LEU A 672 16.90 -16.68 -24.07
CA LEU A 672 17.71 -15.53 -24.51
C LEU A 672 19.05 -15.96 -25.13
N ARG A 673 19.47 -17.21 -24.90
CA ARG A 673 20.72 -17.75 -25.39
C ARG A 673 20.55 -18.42 -26.75
N THR A 674 21.68 -18.69 -27.41
CA THR A 674 21.69 -19.25 -28.76
C THR A 674 20.97 -20.61 -28.76
N PRO A 675 20.03 -20.87 -29.69
CA PRO A 675 19.20 -22.08 -29.69
C PRO A 675 19.97 -23.40 -29.82
N ASP A 676 21.22 -23.38 -30.29
CA ASP A 676 22.08 -24.56 -30.38
C ASP A 676 22.81 -24.89 -29.06
N GLU A 677 22.67 -24.07 -28.02
CA GLU A 677 23.58 -24.10 -26.86
C GLU A 677 22.92 -24.22 -25.48
N THR A 678 21.59 -24.22 -25.32
CA THR A 678 21.00 -24.21 -23.96
C THR A 678 19.68 -24.95 -23.78
N PHE A 679 19.78 -26.14 -23.19
CA PHE A 679 18.64 -26.89 -22.68
C PHE A 679 19.02 -27.50 -21.33
N ALA A 680 18.19 -27.28 -20.32
CA ALA A 680 18.35 -27.89 -19.01
C ALA A 680 17.02 -28.49 -18.57
N THR A 681 17.08 -29.69 -18.03
CA THR A 681 15.91 -30.31 -17.40
C THR A 681 15.71 -29.67 -16.03
N VAL A 682 14.47 -29.60 -15.55
CA VAL A 682 14.19 -29.15 -14.19
C VAL A 682 13.23 -30.13 -13.55
N ASP A 683 13.71 -30.80 -12.51
CA ASP A 683 12.91 -31.59 -11.59
C ASP A 683 12.81 -30.83 -10.26
N MET A 684 11.60 -30.57 -9.80
CA MET A 684 11.35 -29.86 -8.56
C MET A 684 10.25 -30.55 -7.75
N ALA A 685 10.47 -30.64 -6.44
CA ALA A 685 9.44 -31.03 -5.48
C ALA A 685 9.33 -29.95 -4.40
N ILE A 686 8.13 -29.41 -4.21
CA ILE A 686 7.84 -28.38 -3.22
C ILE A 686 7.02 -29.00 -2.11
N ILE A 687 7.56 -28.96 -0.90
CA ILE A 687 6.99 -29.64 0.26
C ILE A 687 6.53 -28.59 1.25
N ASP A 688 5.24 -28.57 1.54
CA ASP A 688 4.64 -27.79 2.62
C ASP A 688 4.90 -28.49 3.97
N THR A 689 5.74 -27.85 4.79
CA THR A 689 6.14 -28.33 6.12
C THR A 689 5.07 -28.11 7.20
N TYR A 690 3.96 -27.44 6.86
CA TYR A 690 2.77 -27.34 7.70
C TYR A 690 1.78 -28.48 7.41
N SER A 691 1.30 -28.61 6.17
CA SER A 691 0.27 -29.60 5.81
C SER A 691 0.83 -31.00 5.52
N GLY A 692 2.07 -31.09 5.03
CA GLY A 692 2.64 -32.31 4.45
C GLY A 692 2.31 -32.48 2.96
N GLU A 693 1.62 -31.54 2.32
CA GLU A 693 1.39 -31.59 0.88
C GLU A 693 2.69 -31.36 0.09
N ALA A 694 2.89 -32.14 -0.96
CA ALA A 694 4.01 -32.03 -1.88
C ALA A 694 3.51 -31.85 -3.32
N GLU A 695 4.06 -30.86 -4.02
CA GLU A 695 3.80 -30.60 -5.43
C GLU A 695 5.08 -30.90 -6.23
N PHE A 696 4.97 -31.80 -7.21
CA PHE A 696 6.07 -32.18 -8.08
C PHE A 696 5.90 -31.52 -9.45
N LEU A 697 6.92 -30.78 -9.87
CA LEU A 697 7.02 -30.15 -11.17
C LEU A 697 8.18 -30.82 -11.91
N LYS A 698 7.85 -31.63 -12.90
CA LYS A 698 8.83 -32.27 -13.77
C LYS A 698 8.82 -31.56 -15.11
N ILE A 699 9.99 -31.29 -15.68
CA ILE A 699 10.15 -30.63 -16.97
C ILE A 699 11.32 -31.28 -17.70
N GLY A 700 10.99 -32.24 -18.57
CA GLY A 700 11.98 -33.03 -19.31
C GLY A 700 12.92 -33.87 -18.45
N SER A 701 12.53 -34.27 -17.24
CA SER A 701 13.40 -34.90 -16.24
C SER A 701 12.99 -36.32 -15.84
N ALA A 702 13.94 -37.08 -15.29
CA ALA A 702 13.75 -38.43 -14.75
C ALA A 702 12.60 -38.58 -13.74
N PRO A 703 12.08 -39.81 -13.52
CA PRO A 703 11.07 -40.08 -12.51
C PRO A 703 11.57 -39.83 -11.08
N SER A 704 10.67 -39.34 -10.21
CA SER A 704 10.91 -39.27 -8.76
C SER A 704 10.14 -40.37 -8.04
N PHE A 705 10.52 -40.68 -6.81
CA PHE A 705 9.93 -41.75 -6.03
C PHE A 705 9.56 -41.28 -4.63
N ILE A 706 8.41 -41.74 -4.12
CA ILE A 706 7.97 -41.55 -2.74
C ILE A 706 7.98 -42.91 -2.06
N LYS A 707 8.81 -43.08 -1.03
CA LYS A 707 8.87 -44.29 -0.20
C LYS A 707 8.13 -44.06 1.11
N ARG A 708 7.07 -44.84 1.33
CA ARG A 708 6.33 -44.93 2.59
C ARG A 708 6.55 -46.32 3.18
N VAL A 709 7.42 -46.40 4.18
CA VAL A 709 7.85 -47.67 4.79
C VAL A 709 8.47 -48.62 3.74
N ARG A 710 7.66 -49.51 3.14
CA ARG A 710 8.04 -50.44 2.06
C ARG A 710 7.31 -50.19 0.74
N GLU A 711 6.28 -49.36 0.74
CA GLU A 711 5.59 -48.97 -0.48
C GLU A 711 6.39 -47.88 -1.20
N VAL A 712 6.50 -47.99 -2.52
CA VAL A 712 7.20 -47.01 -3.35
C VAL A 712 6.28 -46.63 -4.50
N THR A 713 5.94 -45.33 -4.55
CA THR A 713 5.12 -44.71 -5.60
C THR A 713 6.04 -43.93 -6.53
N THR A 714 5.89 -44.13 -7.84
CA THR A 714 6.63 -43.40 -8.86
C THR A 714 5.84 -42.16 -9.28
N VAL A 715 6.52 -41.02 -9.37
CA VAL A 715 5.98 -39.74 -9.83
C VAL A 715 6.60 -39.43 -11.19
N GLN A 716 5.75 -39.32 -12.22
CA GLN A 716 6.12 -39.01 -13.60
C GLN A 716 5.14 -37.97 -14.17
N SER A 717 5.61 -37.10 -15.05
CA SER A 717 4.79 -36.17 -15.82
C SER A 717 5.34 -36.06 -17.24
N ALA A 718 4.46 -35.89 -18.22
CA ALA A 718 4.81 -35.80 -19.64
C ALA A 718 4.95 -34.32 -20.04
N SER A 719 6.11 -33.72 -19.73
CA SER A 719 6.39 -32.31 -20.03
C SER A 719 7.74 -32.18 -20.74
N LEU A 720 7.79 -31.32 -21.76
CA LEU A 720 8.99 -31.08 -22.58
C LEU A 720 10.03 -30.23 -21.81
N PRO A 721 11.34 -30.40 -22.04
CA PRO A 721 12.40 -29.62 -21.37
C PRO A 721 12.25 -28.08 -21.49
N ILE A 722 12.83 -27.36 -20.52
CA ILE A 722 12.85 -25.89 -20.51
C ILE A 722 13.81 -25.38 -21.60
N GLY A 723 13.43 -24.28 -22.28
CA GLY A 723 14.25 -23.57 -23.26
C GLY A 723 13.78 -23.70 -24.71
N ILE A 724 12.78 -24.55 -24.99
CA ILE A 724 12.31 -24.85 -26.36
C ILE A 724 11.02 -24.09 -26.72
N LEU A 725 10.08 -23.96 -25.77
CA LEU A 725 8.73 -23.45 -26.03
C LEU A 725 8.48 -22.12 -25.29
N HIS A 726 7.87 -21.15 -25.98
CA HIS A 726 7.50 -19.85 -25.43
C HIS A 726 6.43 -19.92 -24.32
N GLN A 727 5.63 -21.00 -24.29
CA GLN A 727 4.62 -21.26 -23.27
C GLN A 727 4.75 -22.70 -22.79
N ILE A 728 5.11 -22.87 -21.51
CA ILE A 728 5.09 -24.16 -20.81
C ILE A 728 3.89 -24.13 -19.87
N GLU A 729 2.91 -25.01 -20.12
CA GLU A 729 1.90 -25.36 -19.15
C GLU A 729 2.47 -26.46 -18.27
N ILE A 730 2.65 -26.16 -16.98
CA ILE A 730 3.21 -27.11 -16.02
C ILE A 730 2.03 -27.65 -15.23
N GLU A 731 1.73 -28.94 -15.39
CA GLU A 731 0.77 -29.63 -14.54
C GLU A 731 1.50 -30.24 -13.33
N PRO A 732 1.29 -29.71 -12.11
CA PRO A 732 1.93 -30.25 -10.93
C PRO A 732 1.26 -31.57 -10.51
N VAL A 733 2.08 -32.58 -10.19
CA VAL A 733 1.59 -33.82 -9.57
C VAL A 733 1.59 -33.63 -8.05
N ARG A 734 0.42 -33.83 -7.42
CA ARG A 734 0.26 -33.62 -5.97
C ARG A 734 0.30 -34.93 -5.19
N ALA A 735 0.96 -34.93 -4.04
CA ALA A 735 0.93 -36.03 -3.08
C ALA A 735 0.87 -35.51 -1.64
N THR A 736 0.26 -36.28 -0.73
CA THR A 736 0.25 -35.96 0.70
C THR A 736 1.22 -36.86 1.44
N LEU A 737 2.27 -36.25 2.00
CA LEU A 737 3.30 -36.90 2.78
C LEU A 737 2.90 -36.99 4.26
N VAL A 738 3.38 -38.03 4.93
CA VAL A 738 3.26 -38.20 6.38
C VAL A 738 4.65 -38.29 7.02
N ASN A 739 4.68 -38.20 8.35
CA ASN A 739 5.92 -38.33 9.11
C ASN A 739 6.64 -39.65 8.76
N GLY A 740 7.91 -39.56 8.38
CA GLY A 740 8.76 -40.68 8.00
C GLY A 740 8.76 -41.00 6.50
N ASP A 741 7.93 -40.36 5.68
CA ASP A 741 7.98 -40.52 4.22
C ASP A 741 9.28 -39.96 3.65
N ILE A 742 9.76 -40.60 2.59
CA ILE A 742 11.03 -40.27 1.94
C ILE A 742 10.77 -39.99 0.46
N ILE A 743 11.17 -38.82 -0.01
CA ILE A 743 11.22 -38.45 -1.42
C ILE A 743 12.62 -38.75 -1.95
N VAL A 744 12.70 -39.36 -3.12
CA VAL A 744 13.95 -39.64 -3.84
C VAL A 744 13.82 -39.08 -5.25
N MET A 745 14.68 -38.13 -5.60
CA MET A 745 14.82 -37.54 -6.93
C MET A 745 16.14 -38.00 -7.51
N VAL A 746 16.15 -38.32 -8.81
CA VAL A 746 17.33 -38.86 -9.50
C VAL A 746 17.48 -38.22 -10.87
N SER A 747 18.70 -38.12 -11.39
CA SER A 747 18.95 -37.76 -12.79
C SER A 747 18.84 -38.98 -13.71
N ASP A 748 18.81 -38.73 -15.03
CA ASP A 748 18.69 -39.77 -16.04
C ASP A 748 19.85 -40.77 -15.96
N GLY A 749 21.07 -40.35 -15.61
CA GLY A 749 22.19 -41.26 -15.43
C GLY A 749 22.00 -42.30 -14.34
N ILE A 750 21.15 -42.05 -13.34
CA ILE A 750 20.72 -43.06 -12.36
C ILE A 750 19.56 -43.88 -12.93
N ALA A 751 18.50 -43.22 -13.40
CA ALA A 751 17.30 -43.91 -13.89
C ALA A 751 17.64 -44.93 -15.00
N ASP A 752 18.53 -44.55 -15.92
CA ASP A 752 18.98 -45.33 -17.08
C ASP A 752 20.29 -46.11 -16.87
N ALA A 753 20.83 -46.15 -15.65
CA ALA A 753 22.06 -46.91 -15.32
C ALA A 753 21.96 -48.39 -15.75
N PHE A 754 20.76 -48.95 -15.78
CA PHE A 754 20.50 -50.33 -16.16
C PHE A 754 20.10 -50.46 -17.64
N SER A 755 20.95 -51.07 -18.48
CA SER A 755 20.77 -51.09 -19.95
C SER A 755 20.04 -52.33 -20.53
N ARG A 756 19.66 -53.36 -19.75
CA ARG A 756 19.14 -54.64 -20.30
C ARG A 756 18.06 -55.32 -19.43
N GLY A 757 16.85 -55.51 -19.97
CA GLY A 757 15.81 -56.39 -19.41
C GLY A 757 14.45 -55.71 -19.12
N LEU A 758 13.41 -56.51 -18.86
CA LEU A 758 12.03 -56.07 -18.55
C LEU A 758 11.90 -55.31 -17.21
N GLU A 759 12.93 -55.35 -16.34
CA GLU A 759 12.94 -54.64 -15.05
C GLU A 759 13.56 -53.23 -15.12
N LYS A 760 13.97 -52.75 -16.31
CA LYS A 760 14.65 -51.47 -16.51
C LYS A 760 13.89 -50.29 -15.89
N GLU A 761 12.59 -50.21 -16.10
CA GLU A 761 11.76 -49.07 -15.69
C GLU A 761 11.52 -48.99 -14.17
N ASN A 762 11.84 -50.03 -13.39
CA ASN A 762 11.48 -50.13 -11.98
C ASN A 762 12.62 -50.48 -11.03
N TRP A 763 13.88 -50.48 -11.49
CA TRP A 763 15.01 -50.93 -10.66
C TRP A 763 15.21 -50.04 -9.42
N VAL A 764 15.09 -48.71 -9.57
CA VAL A 764 15.19 -47.75 -8.45
C VAL A 764 14.09 -48.03 -7.42
N ALA A 765 12.84 -48.19 -7.87
CA ALA A 765 11.72 -48.52 -6.99
C ALA A 765 11.95 -49.85 -6.24
N ASN A 766 12.46 -50.88 -6.92
CA ASN A 766 12.77 -52.16 -6.32
C ASN A 766 13.92 -52.08 -5.30
N PHE A 767 14.95 -51.28 -5.57
CA PHE A 767 16.02 -51.00 -4.62
C PHE A 767 15.48 -50.31 -3.36
N LEU A 768 14.64 -49.28 -3.54
CA LEU A 768 14.03 -48.55 -2.44
C LEU A 768 13.13 -49.45 -1.58
N ARG A 769 12.38 -50.38 -2.18
CA ARG A 769 11.56 -51.38 -1.44
C ARG A 769 12.40 -52.31 -0.55
N ARG A 770 13.61 -52.66 -1.00
CA ARG A 770 14.55 -53.55 -0.27
C ARG A 770 15.37 -52.82 0.79
N THR A 771 15.49 -51.50 0.67
CA THR A 771 16.32 -50.68 1.55
C THR A 771 15.63 -50.43 2.90
N ASN A 772 16.24 -50.94 3.98
CA ASN A 772 15.79 -50.75 5.36
C ASN A 772 16.30 -49.45 6.01
N SER A 773 17.23 -48.73 5.37
CA SER A 773 17.71 -47.45 5.90
C SER A 773 16.60 -46.41 5.87
N THR A 774 16.58 -45.55 6.89
CA THR A 774 15.73 -44.36 6.94
C THR A 774 16.55 -43.06 6.89
N ASN A 775 17.88 -43.15 6.95
CA ASN A 775 18.77 -41.99 6.84
C ASN A 775 18.89 -41.56 5.37
N PRO A 776 18.52 -40.31 5.02
CA PRO A 776 18.58 -39.82 3.65
C PRO A 776 19.95 -39.99 2.97
N GLN A 777 21.05 -39.66 3.67
CA GLN A 777 22.40 -39.74 3.09
C GLN A 777 22.79 -41.19 2.79
N ASP A 778 22.53 -42.11 3.72
CA ASP A 778 22.80 -43.54 3.51
C ASP A 778 22.01 -44.12 2.33
N ILE A 779 20.78 -43.64 2.09
CA ILE A 779 19.98 -44.05 0.93
C ILE A 779 20.60 -43.51 -0.35
N ALA A 780 21.00 -42.23 -0.37
CA ALA A 780 21.63 -41.59 -1.52
C ALA A 780 22.93 -42.31 -1.92
N ASP A 781 23.83 -42.54 -0.95
CA ASP A 781 25.13 -43.18 -1.19
C ASP A 781 24.98 -44.62 -1.67
N LYS A 782 24.06 -45.39 -1.07
CA LYS A 782 23.81 -46.79 -1.49
C LYS A 782 23.15 -46.88 -2.85
N LEU A 783 22.22 -45.97 -3.17
CA LEU A 783 21.58 -45.94 -4.48
C LEU A 783 22.59 -45.58 -5.57
N LEU A 784 23.45 -44.58 -5.32
CA LEU A 784 24.52 -44.19 -6.23
C LEU A 784 25.54 -45.34 -6.42
N SER A 785 25.95 -46.00 -5.33
CA SER A 785 26.88 -47.13 -5.39
C SER A 785 26.29 -48.29 -6.21
N GLN A 786 25.01 -48.61 -6.00
CA GLN A 786 24.31 -49.64 -6.77
C GLN A 786 24.20 -49.26 -8.26
N ALA A 787 23.87 -48.00 -8.57
CA ALA A 787 23.86 -47.51 -9.95
C ALA A 787 25.24 -47.61 -10.60
N HIS A 788 26.30 -47.30 -9.85
CA HIS A 788 27.67 -47.41 -10.32
C HIS A 788 28.07 -48.86 -10.64
N GLU A 789 27.72 -49.81 -9.77
CA GLU A 789 27.95 -51.24 -10.01
C GLU A 789 27.19 -51.74 -11.26
N LEU A 790 25.95 -51.30 -11.45
CA LEU A 790 25.10 -51.68 -12.58
C LEU A 790 25.58 -51.09 -13.91
N ALA A 791 26.12 -49.87 -13.90
CA ALA A 791 26.69 -49.21 -15.08
C ALA A 791 28.05 -49.81 -15.51
N GLY A 792 28.75 -50.50 -14.61
CA GLY A 792 30.04 -51.12 -14.88
C GLY A 792 31.18 -50.12 -15.08
N THR A 793 32.19 -50.47 -15.90
CA THR A 793 33.40 -49.67 -16.13
C THR A 793 33.21 -48.46 -17.05
N ASN A 794 32.05 -48.32 -17.70
CA ASN A 794 31.82 -47.32 -18.75
C ASN A 794 30.65 -46.39 -18.36
N ARG A 795 30.91 -45.39 -17.52
CA ARG A 795 29.92 -44.37 -17.14
C ARG A 795 29.44 -43.64 -18.38
N ARG A 796 28.17 -43.81 -18.71
CA ARG A 796 27.56 -43.18 -19.90
C ARG A 796 27.02 -41.80 -19.61
N ASP A 797 26.73 -41.48 -18.35
CA ASP A 797 26.20 -40.19 -17.95
C ASP A 797 26.58 -39.77 -16.54
N ASP A 798 26.31 -38.51 -16.22
CA ASP A 798 26.38 -37.96 -14.87
C ASP A 798 25.26 -38.53 -13.99
N MET A 799 25.56 -38.81 -12.73
CA MET A 799 24.66 -39.53 -11.82
C MET A 799 24.43 -38.69 -10.57
N THR A 800 23.18 -38.31 -10.30
CA THR A 800 22.81 -37.53 -9.11
C THR A 800 21.59 -38.13 -8.42
N VAL A 801 21.66 -38.20 -7.09
CA VAL A 801 20.58 -38.65 -6.20
C VAL A 801 20.36 -37.61 -5.11
N LEU A 802 19.13 -37.13 -4.99
CA LEU A 802 18.67 -36.25 -3.92
C LEU A 802 17.57 -36.98 -3.12
N VAL A 803 17.81 -37.17 -1.83
CA VAL A 803 16.88 -37.82 -0.90
C VAL A 803 16.43 -36.82 0.15
N ALA A 804 15.13 -36.77 0.44
CA ALA A 804 14.55 -35.94 1.47
C ALA A 804 13.58 -36.75 2.34
N ARG A 805 13.71 -36.66 3.66
CA ARG A 805 12.82 -37.30 4.63
C ARG A 805 12.02 -36.26 5.40
N LEU A 806 10.71 -36.46 5.47
CA LEU A 806 9.83 -35.62 6.28
C LEU A 806 9.82 -36.12 7.73
N VAL A 807 10.21 -35.27 8.67
CA VAL A 807 10.30 -35.59 10.11
C VAL A 807 9.39 -34.66 10.90
N GLY A 808 8.52 -35.19 11.75
CA GLY A 808 7.64 -34.40 12.62
C GLY A 808 8.45 -33.59 13.64
N LYS A 809 8.14 -32.29 13.77
CA LYS A 809 8.68 -31.47 14.86
C LYS A 809 7.86 -31.73 16.14
N PRO A 810 8.52 -32.00 17.29
CA PRO A 810 7.81 -31.94 18.56
C PRO A 810 7.34 -30.50 18.82
N PRO A 811 6.18 -30.28 19.46
CA PRO A 811 5.72 -28.93 19.79
C PRO A 811 6.72 -28.26 20.74
N LEU A 812 7.50 -27.32 20.23
CA LEU A 812 8.46 -26.54 21.01
C LEU A 812 7.70 -25.45 21.76
N VAL A 813 7.53 -25.61 23.07
CA VAL A 813 7.31 -24.49 23.99
C VAL A 813 8.69 -24.11 24.53
N GLN A 814 9.42 -23.24 23.83
CA GLN A 814 10.66 -22.68 24.38
C GLN A 814 10.32 -21.44 25.21
N TYR A 815 10.67 -21.49 26.49
CA TYR A 815 10.66 -20.35 27.38
C TYR A 815 12.01 -19.65 27.25
N THR A 816 12.04 -18.44 26.67
CA THR A 816 13.17 -17.50 26.75
C THR A 816 12.74 -16.23 27.44
#